data_AF-A0A2A2J413-F1
#
_entry.id   AF-A0A2A2J413-F1
#
_cell.length_a   1.000
_cell.length_b   1.000
_cell.length_c   1.000
_cell.angle_alpha   90.00
_cell.angle_beta   90.00
_cell.angle_gamma   90.00
#
_symmetry.space_group_name_H-M   'P 1'
#
loop_
_entity.id
_entity.type
_entity.pdbx_description
1 polymer ?
#
loop_
_entity_poly.entity_id
_entity_poly.type
_entity_poly.pdbx_seq_one_letter_code
_entity_poly.pdbx_strand_id
1 'polypeptide(L)'
;MEVAEVLPGTDERGVLDTQIKYFFTERVRKRFRGTDRPNEVDLYKVQDWRGVQENECEDCSEVEIRVESEEPMKENLLHGIRRFYEFINKLPTSSAVPQYHKANLIIHNLGFFSNSLITNHSRVNLDAFYYGNLQGGTFLNHWETSFFPEKLAERTGDLLPHMRGAPTDILMFNIQATFEYDKNDIITIQFCNREMKPGGGGNRNKEMVNVFYKIQVRANSVRRAIWDLNGVSRRSNVITPVVRLFLDLNCPPFIENGFLNNQMLRDSTSHIRYTRQLKLRRGRRMDNTKNEWPLTKNVLSESHIFVLEFNPESVLMDAIFQIMSRFRYRLGLSMEFGTFSILDCICLKDILTNEIKNYLPPLSLIKPEINTPYHYWTLSRVSELPNAIRGFPDNDNYVRLTSPTNVENDPLFKTFIEEMFKMPPVEENETNEERMCRESSISLLRKNVFNFTYLIECLLSRGAVVKDQLLLNVNTWMCFLQMIYSTVRGDQISPVKNTELCESALEDLINMIDSRKRVGNILKCFHKIIARRERNQLTNGLPEDEMGKGFQRVRKVIITPTRIIYLAPETIMGNRVLRRYDADGTRILRITFRDDDNQKMRGSKTSNIIIEQTVGDALITGIHVAGRHFGYLGSSNSQMRDSGAYFMIKYTAGDQQRELARNEEARRHYELKLTMPDEFNPCIKRTREKLGKFEEIESIPKLMARLGQCFTQSRLSGVELKREKYLTTFDIVGGRNSRGEVFTFSDGCGMISLEFAQEISKAMDLGKGKPSCFQACCLSFI
;
A
#
# COMPACT_ATOMS: atom_id res chain seq x y z
N MET A 1 16.34 -8.10 28.37
CA MET A 1 16.22 -7.02 27.38
C MET A 1 17.14 -7.37 26.24
N GLU A 2 16.75 -7.08 25.01
CA GLU A 2 17.56 -7.31 23.84
C GLU A 2 17.83 -5.96 23.19
N VAL A 3 19.09 -5.66 22.90
CA VAL A 3 19.50 -4.47 22.15
C VAL A 3 19.80 -4.93 20.74
N ALA A 4 18.97 -4.54 19.79
CA ALA A 4 19.14 -4.86 18.38
C ALA A 4 19.75 -3.64 17.67
N GLU A 5 20.95 -3.81 17.13
CA GLU A 5 21.66 -2.84 16.31
C GLU A 5 21.62 -3.28 14.83
N VAL A 6 21.36 -2.34 13.92
CA VAL A 6 21.43 -2.58 12.48
C VAL A 6 22.66 -1.84 11.95
N LEU A 7 23.67 -2.58 11.50
CA LEU A 7 24.88 -2.00 10.91
C LEU A 7 24.77 -2.00 9.37
N PRO A 8 25.18 -0.94 8.66
CA PRO A 8 25.55 -1.03 7.26
C PRO A 8 27.01 -1.52 7.11
N GLY A 9 27.23 -2.38 6.12
CA GLY A 9 28.49 -3.13 5.95
C GLY A 9 29.71 -2.34 5.45
N THR A 10 30.87 -2.88 5.86
CA THR A 10 32.27 -2.77 5.34
C THR A 10 32.85 -1.35 5.29
N ASP A 11 33.80 -0.93 6.14
CA ASP A 11 35.13 -1.51 6.41
C ASP A 11 35.62 -1.35 7.87
N GLU A 12 34.80 -0.83 8.79
CA GLU A 12 35.24 -0.50 10.16
C GLU A 12 34.81 -1.55 11.21
N ARG A 13 34.78 -2.84 10.84
CA ARG A 13 34.24 -3.93 11.68
C ARG A 13 34.95 -4.10 13.03
N GLY A 14 36.20 -3.65 13.19
CA GLY A 14 36.99 -3.92 14.40
C GLY A 14 36.90 -2.84 15.49
N VAL A 15 36.85 -1.56 15.11
CA VAL A 15 37.04 -0.45 16.06
C VAL A 15 35.71 -0.04 16.70
N LEU A 16 34.64 0.06 15.91
CA LEU A 16 33.31 0.40 16.39
C LEU A 16 32.72 -0.72 17.26
N ASP A 17 32.92 -1.98 16.85
CA ASP A 17 32.44 -3.17 17.57
C ASP A 17 33.07 -3.30 18.97
N THR A 18 34.36 -2.97 19.10
CA THR A 18 35.07 -2.98 20.40
C THR A 18 34.62 -1.81 21.29
N GLN A 19 34.39 -0.63 20.72
CA GLN A 19 33.92 0.54 21.47
C GLN A 19 32.47 0.40 21.93
N ILE A 20 31.59 -0.18 21.11
CA ILE A 20 30.19 -0.45 21.44
C ILE A 20 30.09 -1.57 22.48
N LYS A 21 30.85 -2.68 22.32
CA LYS A 21 30.98 -3.71 23.37
C LYS A 21 31.47 -3.12 24.69
N TYR A 22 32.55 -2.34 24.68
CA TYR A 22 33.02 -1.65 25.90
C TYR A 22 31.96 -0.69 26.48
N PHE A 23 31.24 0.05 25.62
CA PHE A 23 30.19 0.97 26.02
C PHE A 23 29.01 0.28 26.71
N PHE A 24 28.51 -0.82 26.15
CA PHE A 24 27.41 -1.58 26.73
C PHE A 24 27.83 -2.40 27.96
N THR A 25 29.03 -2.98 27.97
CA THR A 25 29.47 -3.85 29.06
C THR A 25 29.97 -3.07 30.29
N GLU A 26 30.65 -1.93 30.11
CA GLU A 26 31.22 -1.16 31.23
C GLU A 26 30.43 0.10 31.62
N ARG A 27 29.84 0.85 30.66
CA ARG A 27 29.18 2.13 30.97
C ARG A 27 27.69 2.02 31.27
N VAL A 28 26.96 1.13 30.58
CA VAL A 28 25.54 0.83 30.94
C VAL A 28 25.49 0.18 32.33
N ARG A 29 26.45 -0.71 32.64
CA ARG A 29 26.66 -1.34 33.96
C ARG A 29 26.90 -0.32 35.09
N LYS A 30 27.62 0.78 34.84
CA LYS A 30 27.91 1.84 35.83
C LYS A 30 26.79 2.86 36.06
N ARG A 31 25.78 2.96 35.17
CA ARG A 31 24.81 4.08 35.18
C ARG A 31 23.34 3.72 35.41
N PHE A 32 23.00 2.44 35.43
CA PHE A 32 21.85 1.98 36.20
C PHE A 32 22.07 2.14 37.73
N ARG A 33 23.32 2.35 38.16
CA ARG A 33 23.78 2.50 39.57
C ARG A 33 24.03 3.95 40.04
N GLY A 34 23.25 4.96 39.63
CA GLY A 34 23.51 6.31 40.18
C GLY A 34 22.44 7.37 39.97
N THR A 35 21.67 7.68 41.01
CA THR A 35 21.94 8.75 42.00
C THR A 35 20.88 8.70 43.11
N ASP A 36 21.30 8.43 44.36
CA ASP A 36 20.63 8.66 45.65
C ASP A 36 19.08 8.67 45.70
N ARG A 37 18.42 7.62 45.19
CA ARG A 37 17.02 7.30 45.46
C ARG A 37 16.83 5.78 45.60
N PRO A 38 15.85 5.29 46.39
CA PRO A 38 15.86 3.94 46.97
C PRO A 38 15.58 2.76 46.02
N ASN A 39 15.53 2.95 44.70
CA ASN A 39 14.96 1.96 43.78
C ASN A 39 16.00 1.57 42.72
N GLU A 40 16.96 0.71 43.08
CA GLU A 40 18.01 0.26 42.15
C GLU A 40 17.50 -0.85 41.22
N VAL A 41 17.84 -0.71 39.94
CA VAL A 41 17.68 -1.74 38.92
C VAL A 41 19.09 -2.23 38.61
N ASP A 42 19.43 -3.47 38.97
CA ASP A 42 20.78 -3.99 38.90
C ASP A 42 20.99 -4.83 37.62
N LEU A 43 22.11 -4.55 36.94
CA LEU A 43 22.54 -5.29 35.76
C LEU A 43 23.35 -6.52 36.18
N TYR A 44 22.73 -7.70 36.08
CA TYR A 44 23.30 -8.94 36.62
C TYR A 44 24.16 -9.71 35.59
N LYS A 45 23.79 -9.71 34.31
CA LYS A 45 24.51 -10.48 33.27
C LYS A 45 24.30 -9.91 31.87
N VAL A 46 25.38 -9.64 31.14
CA VAL A 46 25.37 -9.39 29.69
C VAL A 46 25.83 -10.68 29.04
N GLN A 47 25.05 -11.21 28.09
CA GLN A 47 25.44 -12.38 27.32
C GLN A 47 25.95 -11.92 25.95
N ASP A 48 27.11 -12.44 25.55
CA ASP A 48 27.84 -11.92 24.40
C ASP A 48 27.12 -12.18 23.05
N TRP A 49 27.33 -11.19 22.18
CA TRP A 49 27.15 -11.15 20.72
C TRP A 49 26.72 -12.46 20.05
N ARG A 50 25.53 -12.44 19.44
CA ARG A 50 25.18 -13.36 18.36
C ARG A 50 24.99 -12.53 17.10
N GLY A 51 25.96 -12.60 16.19
CA GLY A 51 25.75 -12.06 14.84
C GLY A 51 24.64 -12.87 14.17
N VAL A 52 23.48 -12.25 13.97
CA VAL A 52 22.40 -12.86 13.18
C VAL A 52 22.54 -12.32 11.77
N GLN A 53 23.01 -13.16 10.86
CA GLN A 53 22.87 -12.87 9.45
C GLN A 53 21.43 -13.15 9.06
N GLU A 54 20.58 -12.12 8.98
CA GLU A 54 19.34 -12.25 8.23
C GLU A 54 19.72 -12.46 6.76
N ASN A 55 19.45 -13.67 6.25
CA ASN A 55 20.09 -14.29 5.09
C ASN A 55 20.28 -13.45 3.82
N GLU A 56 19.71 -12.25 3.64
CA GLU A 56 19.82 -11.55 2.36
C GLU A 56 19.97 -10.02 2.36
N CYS A 57 19.89 -9.23 3.45
CA CYS A 57 20.06 -7.76 3.29
C CYS A 57 20.80 -6.94 4.37
N GLU A 58 20.72 -7.22 5.67
CA GLU A 58 21.39 -6.39 6.69
C GLU A 58 22.04 -7.29 7.77
N ASP A 59 23.28 -6.99 8.15
CA ASP A 59 23.94 -7.64 9.29
C ASP A 59 23.41 -6.94 10.56
N CYS A 60 22.58 -7.63 11.35
CA CYS A 60 22.12 -7.13 12.63
C CYS A 60 22.91 -7.77 13.77
N SER A 61 23.28 -6.94 14.75
CA SER A 61 23.94 -7.36 15.97
C SER A 61 22.92 -7.31 17.10
N GLU A 62 22.71 -8.44 17.76
CA GLU A 62 21.86 -8.53 18.94
C GLU A 62 22.71 -8.72 20.19
N VAL A 63 22.44 -7.90 21.20
CA VAL A 63 23.05 -8.00 22.53
C VAL A 63 21.95 -8.28 23.54
N GLU A 64 22.03 -9.43 24.22
CA GLU A 64 21.09 -9.77 25.28
C GLU A 64 21.59 -9.28 26.64
N ILE A 65 20.78 -8.46 27.30
CA ILE A 65 21.03 -7.85 28.60
C ILE A 65 20.02 -8.40 29.61
N ARG A 66 20.50 -9.11 30.63
CA ARG A 66 19.68 -9.52 31.77
C ARG A 66 19.71 -8.43 32.84
N VAL A 67 18.52 -7.96 33.19
CA VAL A 67 18.29 -6.94 34.22
C VAL A 67 17.44 -7.59 35.31
N GLU A 68 17.85 -7.41 36.58
CA GLU A 68 17.13 -7.87 37.76
C GLU A 68 16.87 -6.67 38.68
N SER A 69 15.78 -6.69 39.44
CA SER A 69 15.50 -5.68 40.46
C SER A 69 14.75 -6.30 41.61
N GLU A 70 15.02 -5.80 42.81
CA GLU A 70 14.40 -6.25 44.06
C GLU A 70 12.95 -5.76 44.18
N GLU A 71 12.60 -4.66 43.51
CA GLU A 71 11.25 -4.11 43.46
C GLU A 71 10.56 -4.32 42.09
N PRO A 72 9.22 -4.31 42.05
CA PRO A 72 8.49 -4.33 40.79
C PRO A 72 8.92 -3.17 39.89
N MET A 73 9.29 -3.49 38.65
CA MET A 73 9.62 -2.52 37.62
C MET A 73 8.35 -1.73 37.24
N LYS A 74 8.10 -0.60 37.91
CA LYS A 74 7.02 0.35 37.59
C LYS A 74 7.54 1.44 36.64
N GLU A 75 7.18 2.72 36.84
CA GLU A 75 7.67 3.84 36.05
C GLU A 75 9.21 4.02 36.08
N ASN A 76 9.89 3.48 37.09
CA ASN A 76 11.35 3.48 37.20
C ASN A 76 12.04 2.87 35.98
N LEU A 77 11.42 1.85 35.37
CA LEU A 77 11.90 1.25 34.13
C LEU A 77 11.97 2.29 32.99
N LEU A 78 10.91 3.09 32.83
CA LEU A 78 10.84 4.11 31.79
C LEU A 78 11.89 5.21 32.02
N HIS A 79 12.12 5.60 33.27
CA HIS A 79 13.19 6.54 33.62
C HIS A 79 14.58 5.98 33.30
N GLY A 80 14.83 4.70 33.56
CA GLY A 80 16.08 4.02 33.19
C GLY A 80 16.31 4.03 31.67
N ILE A 81 15.28 3.69 30.88
CA ILE A 81 15.34 3.70 29.41
C ILE A 81 15.59 5.11 28.88
N ARG A 82 14.92 6.12 29.45
CA ARG A 82 15.13 7.53 29.08
C ARG A 82 16.57 7.97 29.31
N ARG A 83 17.16 7.65 30.47
CA ARG A 83 18.57 7.95 30.79
C ARG A 83 19.53 7.25 29.83
N PHE A 84 19.22 6.01 29.44
CA PHE A 84 19.99 5.26 28.45
C PHE A 84 20.03 5.98 27.08
N TYR A 85 18.86 6.39 26.55
CA TYR A 85 18.81 7.13 25.28
C TYR A 85 19.39 8.55 25.38
N GLU A 86 19.21 9.25 26.50
CA GLU A 86 19.86 10.56 26.74
C GLU A 86 21.38 10.44 26.70
N PHE A 87 21.93 9.35 27.23
CA PHE A 87 23.35 9.08 27.20
C PHE A 87 23.86 8.78 25.79
N ILE A 88 23.17 7.92 25.03
CA ILE A 88 23.49 7.66 23.61
C ILE A 88 23.49 8.97 22.81
N ASN A 89 22.50 9.83 23.04
CA ASN A 89 22.36 11.10 22.32
C ASN A 89 23.42 12.16 22.68
N LYS A 90 24.11 12.04 23.83
CA LYS A 90 25.13 12.98 24.33
C LYS A 90 26.57 12.58 23.97
N LEU A 91 26.76 11.49 23.21
CA LEU A 91 28.09 11.07 22.76
C LEU A 91 28.70 12.10 21.79
N PRO A 92 29.99 12.46 21.94
CA PRO A 92 30.64 13.51 21.14
C PRO A 92 30.66 13.17 19.65
N THR A 93 30.57 14.19 18.79
CA THR A 93 30.30 14.13 17.34
C THR A 93 31.29 13.30 16.51
N SER A 94 32.54 13.15 16.97
CA SER A 94 33.56 12.27 16.37
C SER A 94 33.35 10.78 16.69
N SER A 95 32.44 10.47 17.61
CA SER A 95 31.99 9.14 18.05
C SER A 95 30.45 9.06 18.08
N ALA A 96 29.76 10.02 17.47
CA ALA A 96 28.32 10.09 17.50
C ALA A 96 27.77 9.07 16.50
N VAL A 97 27.12 8.06 17.08
CA VAL A 97 26.36 7.05 16.34
C VAL A 97 25.34 7.79 15.46
N PRO A 98 25.46 7.76 14.13
CA PRO A 98 24.52 8.41 13.24
C PRO A 98 23.10 7.92 13.54
N GLN A 99 22.08 8.73 13.27
CA GLN A 99 20.74 8.43 13.78
C GLN A 99 20.16 7.08 13.29
N TYR A 100 20.55 6.63 12.10
CA TYR A 100 20.23 5.32 11.53
C TYR A 100 20.99 4.14 12.14
N HIS A 101 22.02 4.41 12.96
CA HIS A 101 22.77 3.42 13.74
C HIS A 101 22.31 3.35 15.21
N LYS A 102 21.34 4.19 15.64
CA LYS A 102 20.86 4.12 17.03
C LYS A 102 20.11 2.81 17.25
N ALA A 103 20.58 2.01 18.21
CA ALA A 103 19.98 0.72 18.52
C ALA A 103 18.55 0.86 19.06
N ASN A 104 17.70 -0.10 18.69
CA ASN A 104 16.38 -0.26 19.31
C ASN A 104 16.52 -1.17 20.53
N LEU A 105 15.86 -0.79 21.62
CA LEU A 105 15.77 -1.63 22.82
C LEU A 105 14.47 -2.41 22.77
N ILE A 106 14.53 -3.73 22.90
CA ILE A 106 13.38 -4.63 22.88
C ILE A 106 13.25 -5.32 24.25
N ILE A 107 12.06 -5.24 24.84
CA ILE A 107 11.76 -5.91 26.11
C ILE A 107 10.79 -7.07 25.85
N HIS A 108 11.31 -8.30 25.98
CA HIS A 108 10.54 -9.53 25.75
C HIS A 108 9.84 -10.06 27.00
N ASN A 109 10.51 -10.00 28.16
CA ASN A 109 10.01 -10.64 29.38
C ASN A 109 8.82 -9.87 29.96
N LEU A 110 7.73 -10.60 30.25
CA LEU A 110 6.49 -10.06 30.81
C LEU A 110 6.67 -9.52 32.24
N GLY A 111 7.66 -10.02 32.99
CA GLY A 111 7.94 -9.57 34.36
C GLY A 111 8.35 -8.10 34.50
N PHE A 112 8.68 -7.43 33.39
CA PHE A 112 8.95 -5.98 33.36
C PHE A 112 7.69 -5.11 33.35
N PHE A 113 6.52 -5.71 33.17
CA PHE A 113 5.26 -5.00 32.97
C PHE A 113 4.25 -5.35 34.06
N SER A 114 3.38 -4.40 34.38
CA SER A 114 2.33 -4.61 35.38
C SER A 114 1.25 -5.55 34.86
N ASN A 115 0.88 -6.53 35.67
CA ASN A 115 -0.27 -7.41 35.42
C ASN A 115 -1.60 -6.84 35.96
N SER A 116 -1.62 -5.56 36.36
CA SER A 116 -2.83 -4.92 36.85
C SER A 116 -3.95 -4.97 35.81
N LEU A 117 -5.15 -5.32 36.27
CA LEU A 117 -6.35 -5.41 35.44
C LEU A 117 -6.98 -4.01 35.32
N ILE A 118 -6.54 -3.26 34.31
CA ILE A 118 -7.14 -1.99 33.92
C ILE A 118 -8.00 -2.21 32.68
N THR A 119 -9.28 -1.85 32.76
CA THR A 119 -10.27 -2.01 31.68
C THR A 119 -10.07 -1.00 30.56
N ASN A 120 -9.74 0.26 30.90
CA ASN A 120 -9.44 1.30 29.93
C ASN A 120 -8.63 2.46 30.53
N HIS A 121 -7.97 3.23 29.66
CA HIS A 121 -7.56 4.61 29.96
C HIS A 121 -8.37 5.55 29.06
N SER A 122 -9.32 6.29 29.65
CA SER A 122 -10.18 7.21 28.91
C SER A 122 -9.70 8.64 28.95
N ARG A 123 -9.96 9.41 27.89
CA ARG A 123 -9.70 10.86 27.80
C ARG A 123 -8.22 11.22 28.04
N VAL A 124 -7.28 10.40 27.55
CA VAL A 124 -5.85 10.71 27.56
C VAL A 124 -5.58 11.84 26.56
N ASN A 125 -5.07 12.97 27.02
CA ASN A 125 -4.82 14.12 26.16
C ASN A 125 -3.61 13.88 25.26
N LEU A 126 -3.77 14.20 23.98
CA LEU A 126 -2.72 14.16 22.96
C LEU A 126 -2.44 15.58 22.46
N ASP A 127 -1.17 15.86 22.22
CA ASP A 127 -0.75 17.11 21.58
C ASP A 127 -0.90 17.04 20.05
N ALA A 128 -0.71 15.85 19.47
CA ALA A 128 -0.93 15.59 18.04
C ALA A 128 -1.01 14.09 17.74
N PHE A 129 -1.39 13.78 16.50
CA PHE A 129 -1.10 12.49 15.88
C PHE A 129 -0.58 12.66 14.45
N TYR A 130 0.18 11.68 13.99
CA TYR A 130 0.89 11.72 12.72
C TYR A 130 0.66 10.45 11.88
N TYR A 131 0.80 10.60 10.57
CA TYR A 131 0.95 9.50 9.62
C TYR A 131 2.25 9.69 8.85
N GLY A 132 3.00 8.60 8.70
CA GLY A 132 4.27 8.67 8.01
C GLY A 132 4.94 7.32 7.79
N ASN A 133 6.26 7.36 7.76
CA ASN A 133 7.13 6.21 7.60
C ASN A 133 8.38 6.35 8.49
N LEU A 134 8.95 5.22 8.89
CA LEU A 134 10.21 5.16 9.62
C LEU A 134 11.32 4.65 8.69
N GLN A 135 12.32 5.49 8.46
CA GLN A 135 13.45 5.15 7.59
C GLN A 135 14.76 5.69 8.17
N GLY A 136 15.77 4.84 8.33
CA GLY A 136 17.10 5.24 8.79
C GLY A 136 17.07 6.03 10.12
N GLY A 137 16.32 5.56 11.11
CA GLY A 137 16.22 6.23 12.43
C GLY A 137 15.50 7.59 12.40
N THR A 138 14.85 7.95 11.28
CA THR A 138 14.08 9.17 11.11
C THR A 138 12.63 8.83 10.82
N PHE A 139 11.71 9.58 11.43
CA PHE A 139 10.30 9.55 11.09
C PHE A 139 10.01 10.60 10.02
N LEU A 140 9.63 10.13 8.83
CA LEU A 140 9.18 10.95 7.72
C LEU A 140 7.69 11.25 7.93
N ASN A 141 7.39 12.45 8.37
CA ASN A 141 6.02 12.90 8.64
C ASN A 141 5.35 13.34 7.33
N HIS A 142 4.33 12.60 6.91
CA HIS A 142 3.54 12.89 5.71
C HIS A 142 2.26 13.66 6.02
N TRP A 143 1.73 13.49 7.23
CA TRP A 143 0.51 14.15 7.67
C TRP A 143 0.47 14.25 9.18
N GLU A 144 0.01 15.39 9.67
CA GLU A 144 -0.19 15.64 11.09
C GLU A 144 -1.57 16.23 11.30
N THR A 145 -2.19 15.86 12.42
CA THR A 145 -3.26 16.66 13.02
C THR A 145 -2.84 17.17 14.40
N SER A 146 -2.85 18.49 14.55
CA SER A 146 -2.47 19.18 15.79
C SER A 146 -3.20 20.51 15.92
N PHE A 147 -3.48 20.93 17.14
CA PHE A 147 -4.15 22.20 17.44
C PHE A 147 -3.20 23.07 18.27
N PHE A 148 -2.81 24.24 17.74
CA PHE A 148 -1.87 25.14 18.41
C PHE A 148 -2.58 26.02 19.46
N PRO A 149 -2.23 25.94 20.76
CA PRO A 149 -2.87 26.73 21.83
C PRO A 149 -2.70 28.25 21.68
N GLU A 150 -1.54 28.70 21.20
CA GLU A 150 -1.17 30.12 21.06
C GLU A 150 -2.08 30.86 20.06
N LYS A 151 -2.48 30.20 18.96
CA LYS A 151 -3.45 30.73 17.99
C LYS A 151 -4.91 30.58 18.44
N LEU A 152 -5.15 29.78 19.48
CA LEU A 152 -6.48 29.57 20.05
C LEU A 152 -6.85 30.79 20.91
N ALA A 153 -5.98 31.21 21.83
CA ALA A 153 -6.24 32.32 22.76
C ALA A 153 -6.44 33.68 22.06
N GLU A 154 -5.66 33.97 21.01
CA GLU A 154 -5.79 35.20 20.22
C GLU A 154 -7.10 35.29 19.41
N ARG A 155 -7.82 34.17 19.20
CA ARG A 155 -9.03 34.12 18.37
C ARG A 155 -10.28 33.61 19.08
N THR A 156 -10.16 33.06 20.30
CA THR A 156 -11.30 32.67 21.16
C THR A 156 -11.93 33.84 21.90
N GLY A 157 -11.29 35.01 21.95
CA GLY A 157 -11.86 36.24 22.49
C GLY A 157 -13.22 36.62 21.88
N ASP A 158 -13.43 36.29 20.60
CA ASP A 158 -14.70 36.55 19.88
C ASP A 158 -15.72 35.38 19.96
N LEU A 159 -15.36 34.21 20.50
CA LEU A 159 -16.17 32.98 20.44
C LEU A 159 -16.85 32.59 21.77
N LEU A 160 -16.33 33.08 22.90
CA LEU A 160 -16.86 32.81 24.25
C LEU A 160 -18.33 33.26 24.49
N PRO A 161 -18.86 34.35 23.88
CA PRO A 161 -20.24 34.80 24.16
C PRO A 161 -21.33 33.85 23.66
N HIS A 162 -21.06 33.03 22.64
CA HIS A 162 -22.07 32.18 21.97
C HIS A 162 -22.14 30.74 22.50
N MET A 163 -21.32 30.41 23.52
CA MET A 163 -21.20 29.06 24.09
C MET A 163 -21.84 28.93 25.48
N ARG A 164 -22.59 29.95 25.96
CA ARG A 164 -23.39 29.82 27.20
C ARG A 164 -24.48 28.76 27.00
N GLY A 165 -24.21 27.54 27.47
CA GLY A 165 -25.15 26.41 27.44
C GLY A 165 -24.66 25.16 26.70
N ALA A 166 -23.49 25.19 26.07
CA ALA A 166 -22.89 23.95 25.54
C ALA A 166 -22.35 23.09 26.69
N PRO A 167 -22.48 21.74 26.65
CA PRO A 167 -21.92 20.86 27.67
C PRO A 167 -20.43 21.19 27.86
N THR A 168 -20.01 21.41 29.10
CA THR A 168 -18.63 21.70 29.51
C THR A 168 -17.61 20.65 29.03
N ASP A 169 -18.08 19.50 28.54
CA ASP A 169 -17.29 18.38 28.02
C ASP A 169 -16.86 18.57 26.55
N ILE A 170 -17.34 19.60 25.82
CA ILE A 170 -16.93 19.86 24.42
C ILE A 170 -15.81 20.89 24.39
N LEU A 171 -14.61 20.48 24.78
CA LEU A 171 -13.40 21.28 24.54
C LEU A 171 -13.08 21.21 23.04
N MET A 172 -13.57 22.19 22.27
CA MET A 172 -13.21 22.37 20.86
C MET A 172 -11.68 22.38 20.74
N PHE A 173 -11.14 21.66 19.75
CA PHE A 173 -9.70 21.63 19.44
C PHE A 173 -8.80 20.94 20.49
N ASN A 174 -9.34 20.02 21.28
CA ASN A 174 -8.53 19.03 22.02
C ASN A 174 -8.54 17.67 21.29
N ILE A 175 -7.41 16.97 21.30
CA ILE A 175 -7.28 15.59 20.81
C ILE A 175 -7.24 14.68 22.02
N GLN A 176 -8.22 13.79 22.14
CA GLN A 176 -8.31 12.83 23.23
C GLN A 176 -8.23 11.40 22.69
N ALA A 177 -7.40 10.57 23.31
CA ALA A 177 -7.34 9.14 23.07
C ALA A 177 -8.00 8.36 24.22
N THR A 178 -8.76 7.34 23.87
CA THR A 178 -9.26 6.33 24.78
C THR A 178 -8.63 5.00 24.39
N PHE A 179 -7.94 4.36 25.33
CA PHE A 179 -7.34 3.04 25.17
C PHE A 179 -8.29 1.99 25.75
N GLU A 180 -8.87 1.16 24.90
CA GLU A 180 -9.98 0.25 25.19
C GLU A 180 -9.53 -1.21 25.04
N TYR A 181 -8.87 -1.77 26.06
CA TYR A 181 -8.18 -3.05 25.94
C TYR A 181 -9.09 -4.26 25.71
N ASP A 182 -10.33 -4.19 26.16
CA ASP A 182 -11.29 -5.30 26.07
C ASP A 182 -12.15 -5.26 24.79
N LYS A 183 -11.89 -4.30 23.88
CA LYS A 183 -12.60 -4.13 22.61
C LYS A 183 -11.74 -4.55 21.41
N ASN A 184 -12.40 -4.73 20.26
CA ASN A 184 -11.71 -4.97 18.99
C ASN A 184 -10.94 -3.72 18.51
N ASP A 185 -11.56 -2.55 18.66
CA ASP A 185 -10.93 -1.25 18.46
C ASP A 185 -10.28 -0.85 19.79
N ILE A 186 -8.95 -0.96 19.85
CA ILE A 186 -8.16 -0.82 21.08
C ILE A 186 -7.78 0.62 21.39
N ILE A 187 -7.85 1.50 20.38
CA ILE A 187 -7.58 2.92 20.52
C ILE A 187 -8.66 3.66 19.77
N THR A 188 -9.34 4.56 20.46
CA THR A 188 -10.31 5.49 19.87
C THR A 188 -9.82 6.92 20.12
N ILE A 189 -9.50 7.65 19.07
CA ILE A 189 -9.09 9.05 19.11
C ILE A 189 -10.26 9.91 18.69
N GLN A 190 -10.56 10.92 19.50
CA GLN A 190 -11.67 11.82 19.31
C GLN A 190 -11.18 13.26 19.35
N PHE A 191 -11.66 14.04 18.39
CA PHE A 191 -11.44 15.48 18.37
C PHE A 191 -12.57 16.18 17.61
N CYS A 192 -12.71 17.48 17.82
CA CYS A 192 -13.68 18.32 17.14
C CYS A 192 -12.97 19.42 16.34
N ASN A 193 -13.44 19.67 15.12
CA ASN A 193 -12.96 20.75 14.25
C ASN A 193 -14.13 21.50 13.61
N ARG A 194 -13.94 22.75 13.17
CA ARG A 194 -14.94 23.50 12.39
C ARG A 194 -14.73 23.31 10.90
N GLU A 195 -15.80 23.00 10.17
CA GLU A 195 -15.74 22.85 8.71
C GLU A 195 -16.93 23.51 8.02
N MET A 196 -16.71 23.97 6.79
CA MET A 196 -17.79 24.37 5.89
C MET A 196 -18.43 23.13 5.27
N LYS A 197 -19.72 22.90 5.53
CA LYS A 197 -20.53 21.86 4.87
C LYS A 197 -21.62 22.51 4.01
N PRO A 198 -22.12 21.84 2.95
CA PRO A 198 -23.30 22.33 2.23
C PRO A 198 -24.47 22.50 3.20
N GLY A 199 -25.16 23.64 3.17
CA GLY A 199 -26.34 23.88 4.00
C GLY A 199 -27.45 22.87 3.71
N GLY A 200 -28.19 22.47 4.75
CA GLY A 200 -29.39 21.65 4.58
C GLY A 200 -30.52 22.44 3.91
N GLY A 201 -31.35 21.77 3.10
CA GLY A 201 -32.59 22.36 2.56
C GLY A 201 -32.46 23.14 1.25
N GLY A 202 -31.79 22.57 0.23
CA GLY A 202 -31.79 23.12 -1.14
C GLY A 202 -31.01 24.44 -1.34
N ASN A 203 -30.53 25.07 -0.27
CA ASN A 203 -29.74 26.28 -0.32
C ASN A 203 -28.25 25.94 -0.57
N ARG A 204 -27.66 26.47 -1.65
CA ARG A 204 -26.26 26.17 -2.05
C ARG A 204 -25.19 26.80 -1.15
N ASN A 205 -25.60 27.62 -0.18
CA ASN A 205 -24.67 28.27 0.74
C ASN A 205 -24.06 27.26 1.71
N LYS A 206 -22.74 27.30 1.85
CA LYS A 206 -22.01 26.48 2.82
C LYS A 206 -22.23 27.04 4.22
N GLU A 207 -22.56 26.20 5.19
CA GLU A 207 -22.68 26.55 6.61
C GLU A 207 -21.44 26.07 7.36
N MET A 208 -20.97 26.87 8.34
CA MET A 208 -19.90 26.46 9.24
C MET A 208 -20.47 25.60 10.37
N VAL A 209 -20.07 24.33 10.41
CA VAL A 209 -20.55 23.33 11.38
C VAL A 209 -19.42 22.77 12.23
N ASN A 210 -19.76 22.23 13.40
CA ASN A 210 -18.83 21.49 14.24
C ASN A 210 -18.80 20.02 13.79
N VAL A 211 -17.63 19.54 13.40
CA VAL A 211 -17.40 18.17 12.92
C VAL A 211 -16.62 17.40 13.97
N PHE A 212 -17.20 16.30 14.42
CA PHE A 212 -16.65 15.41 15.43
C PHE A 212 -16.04 14.20 14.74
N TYR A 213 -14.74 13.99 14.93
CA TYR A 213 -13.99 12.88 14.38
C TYR A 213 -13.85 11.75 15.41
N LYS A 214 -13.91 10.52 14.92
CA LYS A 214 -13.53 9.29 15.62
C LYS A 214 -12.56 8.51 14.75
N ILE A 215 -11.34 8.29 15.24
CA ILE A 215 -10.33 7.46 14.58
C ILE A 215 -10.10 6.24 15.45
N GLN A 216 -10.27 5.05 14.88
CA GLN A 216 -10.22 3.79 15.60
C GLN A 216 -9.10 2.90 15.06
N VAL A 217 -8.25 2.40 15.95
CA VAL A 217 -7.19 1.44 15.63
C VAL A 217 -7.60 0.06 16.14
N ARG A 218 -7.59 -0.93 15.25
CA ARG A 218 -7.96 -2.31 15.59
C ARG A 218 -6.78 -3.09 16.15
N ALA A 219 -7.05 -3.99 17.09
CA ALA A 219 -6.02 -4.85 17.67
C ALA A 219 -5.24 -5.63 16.61
N ASN A 220 -5.96 -6.27 15.68
CA ASN A 220 -5.38 -7.07 14.61
C ASN A 220 -4.64 -6.26 13.53
N SER A 221 -4.81 -4.93 13.52
CA SER A 221 -4.11 -4.05 12.59
C SER A 221 -2.69 -3.73 13.06
N VAL A 222 -2.41 -3.79 14.37
CA VAL A 222 -1.11 -3.40 14.93
C VAL A 222 -0.09 -4.53 14.76
N ARG A 223 0.96 -4.28 13.96
CA ARG A 223 2.09 -5.19 13.77
C ARG A 223 3.16 -5.01 14.84
N ARG A 224 3.41 -3.76 15.21
CA ARG A 224 4.52 -3.34 16.07
C ARG A 224 4.18 -2.04 16.78
N ALA A 225 4.67 -1.89 18.00
CA ALA A 225 4.57 -0.67 18.78
C ALA A 225 5.97 -0.25 19.24
N ILE A 226 6.36 0.99 18.94
CA ILE A 226 7.65 1.57 19.33
C ILE A 226 7.40 2.81 20.17
N TRP A 227 8.06 2.89 21.32
CA TRP A 227 7.96 4.01 22.23
C TRP A 227 9.20 4.90 22.13
N ASP A 228 8.99 6.18 21.87
CA ASP A 228 10.01 7.21 22.00
C ASP A 228 9.72 8.04 23.25
N LEU A 229 10.47 7.77 24.31
CA LEU A 229 10.37 8.46 25.60
C LEU A 229 11.16 9.78 25.63
N ASN A 230 11.99 10.02 24.62
CA ASN A 230 12.93 11.14 24.54
C ASN A 230 12.63 12.01 23.31
N GLY A 231 11.39 11.95 22.82
CA GLY A 231 10.93 12.74 21.71
C GLY A 231 11.05 14.23 22.01
N VAL A 232 11.27 15.01 20.96
CA VAL A 232 11.32 16.47 21.04
C VAL A 232 10.37 17.04 20.01
N SER A 233 9.46 17.89 20.44
CA SER A 233 8.54 18.64 19.58
C SER A 233 9.06 20.07 19.44
N ARG A 234 9.14 20.55 18.20
CA ARG A 234 9.46 21.96 17.89
C ARG A 234 8.18 22.61 17.42
N ARG A 235 7.41 23.18 18.36
CA ARG A 235 6.16 23.89 18.09
C ARG A 235 6.36 25.32 18.56
N SER A 236 6.04 26.29 17.69
CA SER A 236 6.50 27.68 17.83
C SER A 236 8.02 27.72 18.11
N ASN A 237 8.64 28.83 18.48
CA ASN A 237 10.10 28.85 18.74
C ASN A 237 10.50 28.09 20.03
N VAL A 238 9.63 27.20 20.54
CA VAL A 238 9.78 26.47 21.80
C VAL A 238 10.07 25.00 21.53
N ILE A 239 11.04 24.46 22.27
CA ILE A 239 11.42 23.05 22.23
C ILE A 239 10.83 22.37 23.46
N THR A 240 9.87 21.46 23.27
CA THR A 240 9.23 20.73 24.37
C THR A 240 9.57 19.24 24.32
N PRO A 241 9.89 18.61 25.46
CA PRO A 241 10.07 17.15 25.53
C PRO A 241 8.71 16.47 25.41
N VAL A 242 8.60 15.42 24.60
CA VAL A 242 7.35 14.70 24.36
C VAL A 242 7.56 13.19 24.39
N VAL A 243 6.50 12.45 24.71
CA VAL A 243 6.46 11.00 24.57
C VAL A 243 5.68 10.65 23.32
N ARG A 244 6.18 9.72 22.51
CA ARG A 244 5.51 9.26 21.28
C ARG A 244 5.33 7.76 21.25
N LEU A 245 4.18 7.33 20.75
CA LEU A 245 3.88 5.93 20.42
C LEU A 245 3.76 5.80 18.91
N PHE A 246 4.69 5.09 18.28
CA PHE A 246 4.66 4.72 16.88
C PHE A 246 4.00 3.35 16.73
N LEU A 247 2.91 3.27 15.97
CA LEU A 247 2.20 2.06 15.65
C LEU A 247 2.42 1.73 14.17
N ASP A 248 3.02 0.57 13.91
CA ASP A 248 3.12 0.01 12.57
C ASP A 248 1.85 -0.78 12.28
N LEU A 249 1.09 -0.34 11.27
CA LEU A 249 -0.23 -0.85 10.96
C LEU A 249 -0.26 -1.62 9.64
N ASN A 250 -0.93 -2.78 9.66
CA ASN A 250 -1.30 -3.58 8.49
C ASN A 250 -2.27 -2.84 7.55
N CYS A 251 -3.14 -2.00 8.12
CA CYS A 251 -4.20 -1.29 7.43
C CYS A 251 -4.43 0.07 8.10
N PRO A 252 -4.91 1.08 7.37
CA PRO A 252 -5.17 2.39 7.93
C PRO A 252 -6.20 2.33 9.08
N PRO A 253 -6.10 3.25 10.07
CA PRO A 253 -7.13 3.43 11.09
C PRO A 253 -8.50 3.69 10.47
N PHE A 254 -9.56 3.20 11.12
CA PHE A 254 -10.92 3.43 10.70
C PHE A 254 -11.36 4.84 11.11
N ILE A 255 -11.83 5.64 10.16
CA ILE A 255 -12.19 7.05 10.41
C ILE A 255 -13.67 7.23 10.21
N GLU A 256 -14.33 7.81 11.20
CA GLU A 256 -15.69 8.29 11.10
C GLU A 256 -15.77 9.76 11.48
N ASN A 257 -16.73 10.47 10.90
CA ASN A 257 -17.15 11.74 11.45
C ASN A 257 -18.67 11.90 11.41
N GLY A 258 -19.15 12.79 12.26
CA GLY A 258 -20.49 13.35 12.20
C GLY A 258 -20.40 14.84 12.47
N PHE A 259 -21.45 15.58 12.16
CA PHE A 259 -21.47 17.03 12.39
C PHE A 259 -22.76 17.46 13.07
N LEU A 260 -22.67 18.54 13.84
CA LEU A 260 -23.81 19.27 14.39
C LEU A 260 -23.75 20.70 13.87
N ASN A 261 -24.87 21.18 13.34
CA ASN A 261 -25.00 22.59 12.98
C ASN A 261 -25.36 23.43 14.23
N ASN A 262 -25.35 24.75 14.08
CA ASN A 262 -25.58 25.66 15.22
C ASN A 262 -27.00 25.55 15.80
N GLN A 263 -27.96 25.02 15.06
CA GLN A 263 -29.31 24.76 15.52
C GLN A 263 -29.37 23.47 16.35
N MET A 264 -28.78 22.38 15.86
CA MET A 264 -28.70 21.09 16.55
C MET A 264 -27.86 21.16 17.83
N LEU A 265 -26.85 22.03 17.88
CA LEU A 265 -26.08 22.27 19.12
C LEU A 265 -26.92 22.90 20.23
N ARG A 266 -28.01 23.61 19.89
CA ARG A 266 -28.93 24.21 20.86
C ARG A 266 -29.99 23.21 21.33
N ASP A 267 -30.17 22.11 20.60
CA ASP A 267 -31.12 21.06 20.91
C ASP A 267 -30.44 19.91 21.65
N SER A 268 -30.76 19.76 22.94
CA SER A 268 -30.18 18.75 23.82
C SER A 268 -30.50 17.29 23.41
N THR A 269 -31.46 17.08 22.50
CA THR A 269 -31.86 15.75 22.01
C THR A 269 -31.13 15.31 20.74
N SER A 270 -30.32 16.20 20.14
CA SER A 270 -29.61 15.90 18.90
C SER A 270 -28.46 14.91 19.11
N HIS A 271 -28.49 13.78 18.39
CA HIS A 271 -27.42 12.78 18.39
C HIS A 271 -26.53 12.91 17.15
N ILE A 272 -25.21 12.72 17.33
CA ILE A 272 -24.25 12.73 16.23
C ILE A 272 -24.35 11.41 15.46
N ARG A 273 -24.76 11.50 14.20
CA ARG A 273 -24.70 10.36 13.28
C ARG A 273 -23.32 10.28 12.64
N TYR A 274 -22.54 9.30 13.06
CA TYR A 274 -21.21 9.02 12.51
C TYR A 274 -21.31 8.28 11.18
N THR A 275 -20.42 8.63 10.25
CA THR A 275 -20.30 8.00 8.94
C THR A 275 -18.82 7.81 8.60
N ARG A 276 -18.48 6.65 7.99
CA ARG A 276 -17.11 6.37 7.54
C ARG A 276 -16.62 7.45 6.57
N GLN A 277 -15.40 7.91 6.80
CA GLN A 277 -14.72 8.89 5.97
C GLN A 277 -13.44 8.32 5.38
N LEU A 278 -13.10 8.76 4.16
CA LEU A 278 -11.82 8.50 3.51
C LEU A 278 -10.90 9.73 3.51
N LYS A 279 -11.32 10.80 4.22
CA LYS A 279 -10.63 12.09 4.29
C LYS A 279 -10.62 12.61 5.73
N LEU A 280 -9.52 13.25 6.09
CA LEU A 280 -9.26 13.82 7.40
C LEU A 280 -8.71 15.25 7.21
N ARG A 281 -8.97 16.18 8.12
CA ARG A 281 -8.35 17.52 8.09
C ARG A 281 -7.11 17.57 8.97
N ARG A 282 -6.12 18.42 8.61
CA ARG A 282 -4.86 18.58 9.38
C ARG A 282 -5.05 19.46 10.59
N GLY A 283 -5.98 20.43 10.55
CA GLY A 283 -6.24 21.29 11.70
C GLY A 283 -5.10 22.28 12.03
N ARG A 284 -4.07 22.42 11.17
CA ARG A 284 -2.96 23.38 11.37
C ARG A 284 -3.39 24.83 11.09
N ARG A 285 -4.35 25.04 10.18
CA ARG A 285 -4.93 26.32 9.76
C ARG A 285 -6.42 26.36 10.08
N MET A 286 -6.86 27.39 10.83
CA MET A 286 -8.29 27.69 11.04
C MET A 286 -8.88 28.60 9.94
N ASP A 287 -8.05 29.19 9.07
CA ASP A 287 -8.53 30.00 7.95
C ASP A 287 -9.11 29.10 6.85
N ASN A 288 -10.43 29.25 6.69
CA ASN A 288 -11.32 28.46 5.85
C ASN A 288 -11.08 28.56 4.32
N THR A 289 -9.98 29.18 3.88
CA THR A 289 -9.85 29.63 2.49
C THR A 289 -9.14 28.64 1.57
N LYS A 290 -8.40 27.65 2.09
CA LYS A 290 -7.72 26.65 1.27
C LYS A 290 -7.82 25.28 1.93
N ASN A 291 -8.32 24.28 1.20
CA ASN A 291 -8.22 22.88 1.61
C ASN A 291 -6.76 22.61 1.98
N GLU A 292 -6.48 22.19 3.22
CA GLU A 292 -5.13 21.84 3.62
C GLU A 292 -4.71 20.57 2.84
N TRP A 293 -3.95 20.76 1.77
CA TRP A 293 -3.43 19.70 0.90
C TRP A 293 -2.26 18.96 1.57
N PRO A 294 -1.93 17.70 1.19
CA PRO A 294 -2.41 16.89 0.05
C PRO A 294 -3.77 16.18 0.27
N LEU A 295 -4.31 15.52 -0.77
CA LEU A 295 -5.53 14.69 -0.67
C LEU A 295 -5.34 13.62 0.42
N THR A 296 -6.00 13.79 1.57
CA THR A 296 -5.85 12.93 2.75
C THR A 296 -6.02 11.44 2.47
N LYS A 297 -6.82 11.09 1.46
CA LYS A 297 -7.09 9.72 1.03
C LYS A 297 -5.78 8.95 0.76
N ASN A 298 -4.81 9.59 0.09
CA ASN A 298 -3.56 8.94 -0.27
C ASN A 298 -2.68 8.79 0.97
N VAL A 299 -2.51 9.83 1.78
CA VAL A 299 -1.60 9.78 2.93
C VAL A 299 -2.03 8.74 3.97
N LEU A 300 -3.32 8.70 4.30
CA LEU A 300 -3.88 7.71 5.23
C LEU A 300 -3.58 6.29 4.78
N SER A 301 -3.61 6.07 3.46
CA SER A 301 -3.50 4.74 2.89
C SER A 301 -2.06 4.35 2.58
N GLU A 302 -1.21 5.29 2.19
CA GLU A 302 0.18 5.05 1.80
C GLU A 302 1.13 4.97 3.00
N SER A 303 0.77 5.62 4.11
CA SER A 303 1.55 5.62 5.35
C SER A 303 1.07 4.51 6.28
N HIS A 304 2.00 3.65 6.72
CA HIS A 304 1.70 2.53 7.60
C HIS A 304 2.07 2.83 9.06
N ILE A 305 2.88 3.87 9.31
CA ILE A 305 3.20 4.30 10.67
C ILE A 305 2.20 5.36 11.12
N PHE A 306 1.49 5.06 12.19
CA PHE A 306 0.56 5.96 12.88
C PHE A 306 1.13 6.33 14.25
N VAL A 307 1.29 7.62 14.53
CA VAL A 307 2.00 8.10 15.73
C VAL A 307 1.07 8.91 16.62
N LEU A 308 1.10 8.63 17.92
CA LEU A 308 0.46 9.45 18.95
C LEU A 308 1.52 10.23 19.71
N GLU A 309 1.36 11.55 19.83
CA GLU A 309 2.21 12.40 20.66
C GLU A 309 1.44 12.82 21.92
N PHE A 310 1.92 12.35 23.06
CA PHE A 310 1.30 12.59 24.37
C PHE A 310 1.73 13.95 24.90
N ASN A 311 0.79 14.66 25.53
CA ASN A 311 1.08 15.91 26.21
C ASN A 311 1.79 15.61 27.55
N PRO A 312 3.05 16.04 27.73
CA PRO A 312 3.87 15.69 28.90
C PRO A 312 3.39 16.35 30.19
N GLU A 313 2.66 17.46 30.12
CA GLU A 313 2.13 18.18 31.29
C GLU A 313 0.87 17.52 31.83
N SER A 314 0.12 16.81 30.98
CA SER A 314 -1.17 16.20 31.34
C SER A 314 -1.14 14.68 31.48
N VAL A 315 -0.13 13.99 30.95
CA VAL A 315 -0.01 12.52 31.00
C VAL A 315 1.25 12.13 31.78
N LEU A 316 1.06 11.60 32.98
CA LEU A 316 2.13 11.13 33.86
C LEU A 316 2.80 9.85 33.32
N MET A 317 4.08 9.65 33.62
CA MET A 317 4.83 8.45 33.21
C MET A 317 4.25 7.14 33.77
N ASP A 318 3.63 7.15 34.96
CA ASP A 318 2.90 5.98 35.49
C ASP A 318 1.72 5.59 34.58
N ALA A 319 0.97 6.57 34.08
CA ALA A 319 -0.11 6.30 33.13
C ALA A 319 0.44 5.74 31.81
N ILE A 320 1.58 6.26 31.31
CA ILE A 320 2.27 5.69 30.14
C ILE A 320 2.68 4.24 30.41
N PHE A 321 3.29 3.95 31.56
CA PHE A 321 3.71 2.60 31.94
C PHE A 321 2.53 1.62 32.02
N GLN A 322 1.40 2.06 32.57
CA GLN A 322 0.17 1.27 32.62
C GLN A 322 -0.38 0.99 31.21
N ILE A 323 -0.43 2.01 30.35
CA ILE A 323 -0.84 1.84 28.95
C ILE A 323 0.06 0.83 28.25
N MET A 324 1.39 0.97 28.40
CA MET A 324 2.39 0.05 27.83
C MET A 324 2.19 -1.38 28.31
N SER A 325 2.01 -1.58 29.61
CA SER A 325 1.81 -2.90 30.21
C SER A 325 0.57 -3.60 29.64
N ARG A 326 -0.53 -2.85 29.46
CA ARG A 326 -1.76 -3.39 28.86
C ARG A 326 -1.62 -3.69 27.37
N PHE A 327 -0.91 -2.87 26.60
CA PHE A 327 -0.61 -3.19 25.20
C PHE A 327 0.18 -4.50 25.09
N ARG A 328 1.19 -4.67 25.96
CA ARG A 328 2.04 -5.87 25.98
C ARG A 328 1.22 -7.12 26.27
N TYR A 329 0.40 -7.06 27.32
CA TYR A 329 -0.42 -8.20 27.76
C TYR A 329 -1.55 -8.52 26.77
N ARG A 330 -2.23 -7.50 26.23
CA ARG A 330 -3.42 -7.70 25.40
C ARG A 330 -3.11 -8.05 23.94
N LEU A 331 -2.11 -7.39 23.36
CA LEU A 331 -1.74 -7.58 21.94
C LEU A 331 -0.66 -8.64 21.76
N GLY A 332 0.03 -9.03 22.83
CA GLY A 332 1.15 -9.98 22.76
C GLY A 332 2.37 -9.44 22.01
N LEU A 333 2.41 -8.14 21.69
CA LEU A 333 3.51 -7.48 20.98
C LEU A 333 4.72 -7.29 21.89
N SER A 334 5.94 -7.44 21.38
CA SER A 334 7.14 -6.99 22.08
C SER A 334 7.10 -5.46 22.26
N MET A 335 7.66 -4.96 23.36
CA MET A 335 7.79 -3.53 23.56
C MET A 335 9.14 -3.07 23.01
N GLU A 336 9.10 -2.31 21.94
CA GLU A 336 10.28 -1.70 21.33
C GLU A 336 10.40 -0.23 21.79
N PHE A 337 11.62 0.22 21.99
CA PHE A 337 11.96 1.60 22.28
C PHE A 337 12.98 2.09 21.26
N GLY A 338 12.85 3.35 20.87
CA GLY A 338 13.75 3.99 19.92
C GLY A 338 13.59 5.50 19.98
N THR A 339 14.59 6.25 19.50
CA THR A 339 14.54 7.71 19.44
C THR A 339 14.62 8.19 18.00
N PHE A 340 13.57 8.86 17.53
CA PHE A 340 13.42 9.24 16.13
C PHE A 340 13.33 10.76 15.99
N SER A 341 14.07 11.31 15.02
CA SER A 341 13.87 12.69 14.59
C SER A 341 12.67 12.75 13.69
N ILE A 342 11.88 13.83 13.77
CA ILE A 342 10.78 14.06 12.85
C ILE A 342 11.29 14.95 11.72
N LEU A 343 11.09 14.48 10.49
CA LEU A 343 11.26 15.28 9.28
C LEU A 343 9.89 15.52 8.65
N ASP A 344 9.48 16.78 8.53
CA ASP A 344 8.23 17.15 7.85
C ASP A 344 8.40 17.05 6.33
N CYS A 345 8.05 15.89 5.76
CA CYS A 345 7.95 15.66 4.33
C CYS A 345 6.68 16.28 3.71
N ILE A 346 5.82 16.88 4.54
CA ILE A 346 4.54 17.49 4.18
C ILE A 346 4.67 18.61 3.13
N CYS A 347 5.87 19.19 3.01
CA CYS A 347 6.16 20.35 2.15
C CYS A 347 7.03 20.01 0.94
N LEU A 348 7.36 18.73 0.70
CA LEU A 348 8.22 18.36 -0.42
C LEU A 348 7.45 18.54 -1.73
N LYS A 349 7.65 19.71 -2.34
CA LYS A 349 7.36 20.01 -3.75
C LYS A 349 8.13 19.02 -4.62
N ASP A 350 7.59 18.77 -5.81
CA ASP A 350 8.32 18.17 -6.92
C ASP A 350 9.70 18.84 -7.09
N ILE A 351 10.75 18.20 -6.57
CA ILE A 351 12.14 18.53 -6.95
C ILE A 351 12.35 18.18 -8.45
N LEU A 352 11.39 17.50 -9.07
CA LEU A 352 11.43 17.05 -10.47
C LEU A 352 10.95 18.08 -11.51
N THR A 353 10.42 19.24 -11.12
CA THR A 353 9.86 20.17 -12.12
C THR A 353 10.89 21.16 -12.69
N ASN A 354 11.16 20.96 -13.99
CA ASN A 354 11.73 21.84 -15.01
C ASN A 354 13.25 22.09 -15.05
N GLU A 355 13.99 22.20 -13.95
CA GLU A 355 15.43 22.50 -14.06
C GLU A 355 16.29 21.28 -14.45
N ILE A 356 15.90 20.07 -14.05
CA ILE A 356 16.67 18.84 -14.30
C ILE A 356 16.55 18.36 -15.76
N LYS A 357 15.48 18.71 -16.48
CA LYS A 357 15.25 18.31 -17.89
C LYS A 357 16.42 18.68 -18.82
N ASN A 358 17.14 19.76 -18.53
CA ASN A 358 18.20 20.28 -19.39
C ASN A 358 19.60 19.76 -19.03
N TYR A 359 19.76 18.99 -17.94
CA TYR A 359 21.06 18.58 -17.39
C TYR A 359 21.20 17.08 -17.15
N LEU A 360 20.29 16.27 -17.71
CA LEU A 360 20.34 14.82 -17.56
C LEU A 360 21.34 14.18 -18.52
N PRO A 361 22.43 13.57 -18.04
CA PRO A 361 23.26 12.74 -18.90
C PRO A 361 22.46 11.50 -19.35
N PRO A 362 22.73 10.94 -20.55
CA PRO A 362 22.19 9.65 -20.98
C PRO A 362 22.36 8.60 -19.89
N LEU A 363 21.33 7.79 -19.62
CA LEU A 363 21.37 6.73 -18.60
C LEU A 363 22.58 5.80 -18.82
N SER A 364 22.93 5.52 -20.08
CA SER A 364 24.12 4.74 -20.46
C SER A 364 25.47 5.26 -19.91
N LEU A 365 25.57 6.53 -19.52
CA LEU A 365 26.78 7.15 -18.96
C LEU A 365 26.83 7.15 -17.42
N ILE A 366 25.74 6.77 -16.76
CA ILE A 366 25.63 6.75 -15.31
C ILE A 366 26.08 5.39 -14.79
N LYS A 367 27.17 5.35 -14.01
CA LYS A 367 27.58 4.12 -13.30
C LYS A 367 26.75 3.96 -12.03
N PRO A 368 26.11 2.81 -11.79
CA PRO A 368 25.36 2.58 -10.56
C PRO A 368 26.34 2.49 -9.38
N GLU A 369 26.33 3.48 -8.49
CA GLU A 369 27.14 3.47 -7.26
C GLU A 369 26.50 2.55 -6.20
N ILE A 370 26.61 1.24 -6.42
CA ILE A 370 26.00 0.18 -5.59
C ILE A 370 26.67 0.09 -4.20
N ASN A 371 27.96 0.44 -4.13
CA ASN A 371 28.78 0.41 -2.91
C ASN A 371 28.75 1.69 -2.11
N THR A 372 27.84 2.63 -2.40
CA THR A 372 27.59 3.70 -1.44
C THR A 372 27.09 3.06 -0.13
N PRO A 373 27.82 3.19 0.98
CA PRO A 373 27.29 2.74 2.26
C PRO A 373 25.99 3.53 2.52
N TYR A 374 25.17 3.14 3.49
CA TYR A 374 24.10 4.03 3.99
C TYR A 374 24.61 5.41 4.46
N HIS A 375 25.91 5.71 4.34
CA HIS A 375 26.65 6.79 5.00
C HIS A 375 26.66 8.16 4.31
N TYR A 376 26.15 8.31 3.09
CA TYR A 376 25.90 9.63 2.51
C TYR A 376 24.64 9.46 1.66
N TRP A 377 23.43 9.70 2.18
CA TRP A 377 22.89 11.01 2.45
C TRP A 377 22.11 10.99 3.76
N THR A 378 22.81 11.29 4.85
CA THR A 378 22.15 11.80 6.04
C THR A 378 21.41 13.09 5.67
N LEU A 379 20.23 13.28 6.24
CA LEU A 379 19.49 14.54 6.20
C LEU A 379 20.29 15.73 6.79
N SER A 380 21.54 15.55 7.22
CA SER A 380 22.49 16.63 7.50
C SER A 380 22.82 17.47 6.26
N ARG A 381 22.61 16.98 5.03
CA ARG A 381 22.62 17.81 3.82
C ARG A 381 21.27 18.45 3.46
N VAL A 382 20.22 18.27 4.27
CA VAL A 382 18.98 19.08 4.14
C VAL A 382 19.24 20.54 4.51
N SER A 383 20.29 20.84 5.29
CA SER A 383 20.77 22.22 5.44
C SER A 383 21.46 22.78 4.19
N GLU A 384 21.81 21.93 3.23
CA GLU A 384 22.35 22.28 1.90
C GLU A 384 21.30 22.13 0.78
N LEU A 385 20.01 21.95 1.12
CA LEU A 385 18.96 22.28 0.16
C LEU A 385 19.16 23.75 -0.24
N PRO A 386 19.11 24.09 -1.54
CA PRO A 386 19.30 25.47 -1.99
C PRO A 386 18.48 26.40 -1.11
N ASN A 387 19.07 27.52 -0.69
CA ASN A 387 18.43 28.54 0.15
C ASN A 387 17.04 28.99 -0.37
N ALA A 388 16.71 28.67 -1.63
CA ALA A 388 15.37 28.76 -2.23
C ALA A 388 14.26 27.99 -1.47
N ILE A 389 14.57 27.11 -0.52
CA ILE A 389 13.56 26.35 0.24
C ILE A 389 13.26 26.97 1.62
N ARG A 390 14.06 27.94 2.08
CA ARG A 390 13.85 28.62 3.37
C ARG A 390 13.00 29.90 3.31
N GLY A 391 12.47 30.25 2.15
CA GLY A 391 11.48 31.30 2.10
C GLY A 391 10.89 31.45 0.71
N PHE A 392 9.65 31.02 0.51
CA PHE A 392 8.81 31.58 -0.55
C PHE A 392 7.35 31.67 -0.11
N PRO A 393 6.64 32.72 -0.58
CA PRO A 393 5.32 33.12 -0.16
C PRO A 393 4.23 32.23 -0.77
N ASP A 394 3.03 32.34 -0.18
CA ASP A 394 1.79 31.64 -0.53
C ASP A 394 1.32 31.90 -1.98
N ASN A 395 2.00 31.38 -3.01
CA ASN A 395 1.50 31.38 -4.38
C ASN A 395 1.09 29.97 -4.84
N ASP A 396 -0.21 29.84 -5.15
CA ASP A 396 -1.02 28.64 -5.35
C ASP A 396 -0.81 27.89 -6.69
N ASN A 397 0.41 27.48 -7.01
CA ASN A 397 0.63 26.51 -8.09
C ASN A 397 1.27 25.23 -7.52
N TYR A 398 0.44 24.36 -6.95
CA TYR A 398 0.86 23.07 -6.39
C TYR A 398 0.32 21.91 -7.24
N VAL A 399 1.25 21.12 -7.78
CA VAL A 399 1.02 19.95 -8.63
C VAL A 399 0.52 18.77 -7.80
N ARG A 400 -0.32 17.92 -8.41
CA ARG A 400 -0.98 16.78 -7.80
C ARG A 400 0.00 15.61 -7.61
N LEU A 401 0.15 15.09 -6.40
CA LEU A 401 0.48 13.68 -6.19
C LEU A 401 -0.74 12.83 -6.58
N THR A 402 -0.99 12.67 -7.89
CA THR A 402 -2.08 11.83 -8.41
C THR A 402 -1.70 10.36 -8.29
N SER A 403 -2.05 9.71 -7.17
CA SER A 403 -1.94 8.25 -7.00
C SER A 403 -0.49 7.72 -7.11
N PRO A 404 -0.12 6.60 -6.45
CA PRO A 404 1.14 5.91 -6.71
C PRO A 404 1.38 5.47 -8.17
N THR A 405 0.36 5.57 -9.03
CA THR A 405 0.26 4.77 -10.25
C THR A 405 0.67 5.50 -11.52
N ASN A 406 0.94 6.81 -11.52
CA ASN A 406 1.19 7.52 -12.79
C ASN A 406 2.67 7.84 -13.00
N VAL A 407 3.52 6.80 -12.90
CA VAL A 407 4.93 6.87 -13.35
C VAL A 407 5.01 7.33 -14.80
N GLU A 408 3.95 7.11 -15.57
CA GLU A 408 3.80 7.59 -16.92
C GLU A 408 3.79 9.11 -17.05
N ASN A 409 3.63 9.89 -15.98
CA ASN A 409 3.79 11.34 -16.03
C ASN A 409 5.18 11.80 -15.58
N ASP A 410 5.98 10.90 -14.99
CA ASP A 410 7.35 11.19 -14.58
C ASP A 410 8.25 11.34 -15.81
N PRO A 411 8.86 12.51 -16.04
CA PRO A 411 9.72 12.73 -17.20
C PRO A 411 10.91 11.77 -17.25
N LEU A 412 11.50 11.43 -16.09
CA LEU A 412 12.65 10.51 -16.02
C LEU A 412 12.26 9.12 -16.47
N PHE A 413 11.13 8.61 -15.97
CA PHE A 413 10.62 7.33 -16.37
C PHE A 413 10.24 7.27 -17.85
N LYS A 414 9.63 8.34 -18.41
CA LYS A 414 9.37 8.42 -19.85
C LYS A 414 10.66 8.28 -20.66
N THR A 415 11.68 9.06 -20.33
CA THR A 415 12.99 8.99 -21.00
C THR A 415 13.60 7.60 -20.85
N PHE A 416 13.52 7.00 -19.67
CA PHE A 416 13.99 5.63 -19.43
C PHE A 416 13.28 4.60 -20.32
N ILE A 417 11.95 4.66 -20.44
CA ILE A 417 11.19 3.74 -21.31
C ILE A 417 11.54 3.96 -22.78
N GLU A 418 11.64 5.22 -23.22
CA GLU A 418 12.02 5.59 -24.58
C GLU A 418 13.44 5.11 -24.93
N GLU A 419 14.40 5.25 -24.01
CA GLU A 419 15.78 4.76 -24.20
C GLU A 419 15.88 3.23 -24.14
N MET A 420 15.18 2.60 -23.20
CA MET A 420 15.23 1.15 -22.99
C MET A 420 14.56 0.39 -24.14
N PHE A 421 13.44 0.90 -24.68
CA PHE A 421 12.62 0.24 -25.70
C PHE A 421 12.47 1.06 -26.99
N LYS A 422 13.58 1.58 -27.52
CA LYS A 422 13.59 2.28 -28.82
C LYS A 422 12.94 1.42 -29.91
N MET A 423 11.98 2.01 -30.60
CA MET A 423 11.32 1.38 -31.74
C MET A 423 12.30 1.29 -32.92
N PRO A 424 12.31 0.18 -33.67
CA PRO A 424 13.10 0.09 -34.89
C PRO A 424 12.61 1.14 -35.91
N PRO A 425 13.54 1.77 -36.67
CA PRO A 425 13.17 2.70 -37.74
C PRO A 425 12.32 1.99 -38.80
N VAL A 426 11.47 2.75 -39.48
CA VAL A 426 10.69 2.25 -40.62
C VAL A 426 11.52 2.49 -41.87
N GLU A 427 11.89 1.44 -42.59
CA GLU A 427 12.58 1.57 -43.87
C GLU A 427 11.55 1.64 -45.01
N GLU A 428 11.75 2.55 -45.97
CA GLU A 428 10.79 2.80 -47.06
C GLU A 428 10.69 1.65 -48.07
N ASN A 429 11.67 0.73 -48.08
CA ASN A 429 11.82 -0.38 -49.03
C ASN A 429 11.83 -1.78 -48.35
N GLU A 430 11.12 -1.98 -47.24
CA GLU A 430 11.05 -3.28 -46.55
C GLU A 430 10.30 -4.35 -47.37
N THR A 431 10.87 -5.55 -47.44
CA THR A 431 10.19 -6.75 -47.95
C THR A 431 9.06 -7.20 -47.01
N ASN A 432 8.12 -8.03 -47.51
CA ASN A 432 7.03 -8.56 -46.68
C ASN A 432 7.53 -9.36 -45.46
N GLU A 433 8.64 -10.09 -45.59
CA GLU A 433 9.23 -10.87 -44.50
C GLU A 433 9.87 -9.96 -43.44
N GLU A 434 10.61 -8.93 -43.85
CA GLU A 434 11.18 -7.91 -42.96
C GLU A 434 10.09 -7.17 -42.20
N ARG A 435 9.00 -6.82 -42.89
CA ARG A 435 7.83 -6.19 -42.27
C ARG A 435 7.18 -7.09 -41.21
N MET A 436 6.99 -8.37 -41.49
CA MET A 436 6.45 -9.33 -40.51
C MET A 436 7.37 -9.49 -39.29
N CYS A 437 8.69 -9.55 -39.51
CA CYS A 437 9.69 -9.63 -38.44
C CYS A 437 9.68 -8.36 -37.57
N ARG A 438 9.58 -7.18 -38.20
CA ARG A 438 9.46 -5.89 -37.50
C ARG A 438 8.16 -5.80 -36.70
N GLU A 439 7.03 -6.24 -37.24
CA GLU A 439 5.74 -6.27 -36.53
C GLU A 439 5.78 -7.17 -35.29
N SER A 440 6.41 -8.36 -35.41
CA SER A 440 6.65 -9.26 -34.27
C SER A 440 7.52 -8.60 -33.20
N SER A 441 8.61 -7.94 -33.62
CA SER A 441 9.52 -7.21 -32.73
C SER A 441 8.84 -6.04 -32.01
N ILE A 442 8.02 -5.26 -32.72
CA ILE A 442 7.22 -4.18 -32.13
C ILE A 442 6.21 -4.72 -31.11
N SER A 443 5.58 -5.85 -31.39
CA SER A 443 4.66 -6.50 -30.45
C SER A 443 5.38 -6.90 -29.15
N LEU A 444 6.58 -7.47 -29.28
CA LEU A 444 7.42 -7.83 -28.12
C LEU A 444 7.85 -6.59 -27.32
N LEU A 445 8.25 -5.51 -28.00
CA LEU A 445 8.59 -4.24 -27.33
C LEU A 445 7.39 -3.66 -26.56
N ARG A 446 6.21 -3.64 -27.17
CA ARG A 446 4.97 -3.17 -26.51
C ARG A 446 4.59 -4.02 -25.30
N LYS A 447 4.84 -5.33 -25.37
CA LYS A 447 4.66 -6.24 -24.23
C LYS A 447 5.64 -5.87 -23.11
N ASN A 448 6.93 -5.69 -23.42
CA ASN A 448 7.95 -5.36 -22.43
C ASN A 448 7.69 -4.00 -21.77
N VAL A 449 7.36 -2.96 -22.55
CA VAL A 449 6.98 -1.64 -22.01
C VAL A 449 5.85 -1.78 -20.98
N PHE A 450 4.79 -2.51 -21.33
CA PHE A 450 3.68 -2.77 -20.41
C PHE A 450 4.13 -3.57 -19.18
N ASN A 451 4.95 -4.60 -19.36
CA ASN A 451 5.43 -5.45 -18.27
C ASN A 451 6.24 -4.67 -17.23
N PHE A 452 7.25 -3.90 -17.65
CA PHE A 452 8.08 -3.12 -16.74
C PHE A 452 7.30 -1.98 -16.09
N THR A 453 6.46 -1.29 -16.86
CA THR A 453 5.60 -0.24 -16.30
C THR A 453 4.67 -0.83 -15.24
N TYR A 454 4.06 -1.99 -15.51
CA TYR A 454 3.23 -2.69 -14.53
C TYR A 454 4.02 -3.10 -13.28
N LEU A 455 5.21 -3.68 -13.41
CA LEU A 455 6.01 -4.14 -12.26
C LEU A 455 6.53 -2.96 -11.42
N ILE A 456 6.85 -1.84 -12.03
CA ILE A 456 7.28 -0.63 -11.32
C ILE A 456 6.09 0.05 -10.63
N GLU A 457 4.95 0.20 -11.32
CA GLU A 457 3.70 0.63 -10.67
C GLU A 457 3.33 -0.32 -9.52
N CYS A 458 3.59 -1.61 -9.69
CA CYS A 458 3.40 -2.61 -8.66
C CYS A 458 4.28 -2.29 -7.45
N LEU A 459 5.59 -2.15 -7.63
CA LEU A 459 6.51 -1.76 -6.56
C LEU A 459 6.05 -0.49 -5.83
N LEU A 460 5.72 0.59 -6.56
CA LEU A 460 5.27 1.87 -5.99
C LEU A 460 3.91 1.80 -5.32
N SER A 461 3.05 0.87 -5.73
CA SER A 461 1.74 0.66 -5.10
C SER A 461 1.83 0.17 -3.65
N ARG A 462 3.03 -0.14 -3.11
CA ARG A 462 3.26 -0.46 -1.69
C ARG A 462 3.30 0.78 -0.78
N GLY A 463 3.26 1.98 -1.34
CA GLY A 463 3.11 3.22 -0.57
C GLY A 463 4.45 3.72 -0.01
N ALA A 464 4.40 4.40 1.13
CA ALA A 464 5.53 5.12 1.71
C ALA A 464 6.78 4.26 1.92
N VAL A 465 6.62 2.98 2.31
CA VAL A 465 7.74 2.02 2.50
C VAL A 465 8.70 2.01 1.31
N VAL A 466 8.14 2.10 0.10
CA VAL A 466 8.88 2.05 -1.17
C VAL A 466 9.11 3.44 -1.72
N LYS A 467 8.06 4.26 -1.76
CA LYS A 467 8.12 5.60 -2.35
C LYS A 467 9.15 6.49 -1.66
N ASP A 468 9.25 6.42 -0.34
CA ASP A 468 10.17 7.27 0.39
C ASP A 468 11.62 6.91 0.09
N GLN A 469 11.90 5.62 -0.09
CA GLN A 469 13.23 5.14 -0.47
C GLN A 469 13.59 5.51 -1.91
N LEU A 470 12.66 5.34 -2.86
CA LEU A 470 12.95 5.48 -4.28
C LEU A 470 12.76 6.91 -4.82
N LEU A 471 11.74 7.64 -4.34
CA LEU A 471 11.25 8.86 -4.99
C LEU A 471 11.63 10.16 -4.26
N LEU A 472 12.02 10.11 -2.98
CA LEU A 472 12.44 11.34 -2.26
C LEU A 472 13.75 11.92 -2.80
N ASN A 473 14.59 11.07 -3.40
CA ASN A 473 15.85 11.47 -4.01
C ASN A 473 15.89 11.04 -5.48
N VAL A 474 16.02 12.04 -6.34
CA VAL A 474 16.09 11.87 -7.80
C VAL A 474 17.25 10.95 -8.21
N ASN A 475 18.41 11.03 -7.55
CA ASN A 475 19.55 10.16 -7.84
C ASN A 475 19.25 8.70 -7.47
N THR A 476 18.52 8.46 -6.38
CA THR A 476 18.13 7.11 -5.98
C THR A 476 17.15 6.50 -6.99
N TRP A 477 16.20 7.31 -7.48
CA TRP A 477 15.31 6.91 -8.58
C TRP A 477 16.08 6.58 -9.86
N MET A 478 17.04 7.42 -10.24
CA MET A 478 17.91 7.17 -11.40
C MET A 478 18.74 5.91 -11.24
N CYS A 479 19.37 5.69 -10.08
CA CYS A 479 20.13 4.48 -9.82
C CYS A 479 19.25 3.23 -9.95
N PHE A 480 18.01 3.26 -9.46
CA PHE A 480 17.08 2.14 -9.62
C PHE A 480 16.78 1.86 -11.10
N LEU A 481 16.41 2.89 -11.87
CA LEU A 481 16.14 2.75 -13.30
C LEU A 481 17.40 2.29 -14.06
N GLN A 482 18.56 2.80 -13.69
CA GLN A 482 19.84 2.44 -14.30
C GLN A 482 20.21 0.97 -14.03
N MET A 483 19.90 0.44 -12.85
CA MET A 483 20.07 -0.98 -12.57
C MET A 483 19.23 -1.82 -13.53
N ILE A 484 17.96 -1.48 -13.72
CA ILE A 484 17.08 -2.17 -14.68
C ILE A 484 17.65 -2.07 -16.10
N TYR A 485 18.05 -0.87 -16.52
CA TYR A 485 18.66 -0.62 -17.84
C TYR A 485 19.89 -1.51 -18.06
N SER A 486 20.82 -1.52 -17.10
CA SER A 486 22.07 -2.28 -17.17
C SER A 486 21.85 -3.80 -17.22
N THR A 487 20.89 -4.32 -16.46
CA THR A 487 20.55 -5.75 -16.49
C THR A 487 19.93 -6.15 -17.83
N VAL A 488 19.02 -5.33 -18.37
CA VAL A 488 18.35 -5.64 -19.64
C VAL A 488 19.32 -5.54 -20.83
N ARG A 489 20.18 -4.50 -20.84
CA ARG A 489 21.12 -4.20 -21.95
C ARG A 489 22.51 -4.84 -21.79
N GLY A 490 22.77 -5.59 -20.73
CA GLY A 490 24.09 -6.19 -20.48
C GLY A 490 24.51 -7.26 -21.50
N ASP A 491 25.81 -7.46 -21.67
CA ASP A 491 26.40 -8.27 -22.75
C ASP A 491 26.40 -9.80 -22.51
N GLN A 492 25.85 -10.29 -21.38
CA GLN A 492 26.25 -11.61 -20.88
C GLN A 492 25.57 -12.85 -21.49
N ILE A 493 24.32 -12.77 -21.99
CA ILE A 493 23.54 -13.99 -22.34
C ILE A 493 22.73 -13.83 -23.65
N SER A 494 21.74 -12.93 -23.67
CA SER A 494 20.92 -12.55 -24.84
C SER A 494 19.89 -11.49 -24.40
N PRO A 495 19.53 -10.48 -25.22
CA PRO A 495 18.58 -9.42 -24.83
C PRO A 495 17.22 -9.94 -24.33
N VAL A 496 16.73 -11.04 -24.91
CA VAL A 496 15.46 -11.66 -24.51
C VAL A 496 15.60 -12.29 -23.13
N LYS A 497 16.67 -13.06 -22.90
CA LYS A 497 16.89 -13.74 -21.62
C LYS A 497 17.18 -12.74 -20.49
N ASN A 498 17.94 -11.70 -20.77
CA ASN A 498 18.21 -10.60 -19.84
C ASN A 498 16.89 -9.91 -19.40
N THR A 499 15.98 -9.70 -20.35
CA THR A 499 14.66 -9.13 -20.07
C THR A 499 13.88 -10.01 -19.10
N GLU A 500 13.78 -11.32 -19.38
CA GLU A 500 13.06 -12.27 -18.51
C GLU A 500 13.68 -12.39 -17.11
N LEU A 501 15.01 -12.34 -17.00
CA LEU A 501 15.73 -12.35 -15.73
C LEU A 501 15.42 -11.10 -14.90
N CYS A 502 15.43 -9.93 -15.53
CA CYS A 502 15.11 -8.66 -14.88
C CYS A 502 13.64 -8.60 -14.43
N GLU A 503 12.71 -9.04 -15.28
CA GLU A 503 11.29 -9.18 -14.93
C GLU A 503 11.12 -10.07 -13.69
N SER A 504 11.80 -11.22 -13.67
CA SER A 504 11.75 -12.16 -12.54
C SER A 504 12.39 -11.59 -11.28
N ALA A 505 13.44 -10.77 -11.41
CA ALA A 505 14.08 -10.09 -10.30
C ALA A 505 13.16 -9.01 -9.67
N LEU A 506 12.42 -8.28 -10.49
CA LEU A 506 11.42 -7.31 -10.01
C LEU A 506 10.26 -8.01 -9.29
N GLU A 507 9.78 -9.13 -9.82
CA GLU A 507 8.76 -9.94 -9.16
C GLU A 507 9.21 -10.46 -7.78
N ASP A 508 10.46 -10.94 -7.68
CA ASP A 508 11.05 -11.35 -6.40
C ASP A 508 11.17 -10.18 -5.43
N LEU A 509 11.59 -9.01 -5.90
CA LEU A 509 11.68 -7.80 -5.07
C LEU A 509 10.31 -7.45 -4.49
N ILE A 510 9.26 -7.51 -5.30
CA ILE A 510 7.88 -7.28 -4.88
C ILE A 510 7.45 -8.31 -3.82
N ASN A 511 7.66 -9.60 -4.09
CA ASN A 511 7.30 -10.67 -3.16
C ASN A 511 8.11 -10.59 -1.85
N MET A 512 9.36 -10.17 -1.92
CA MET A 512 10.22 -9.91 -0.77
C MET A 512 9.67 -8.78 0.10
N ILE A 513 9.25 -7.67 -0.51
CA ILE A 513 8.66 -6.54 0.21
C ILE A 513 7.34 -6.94 0.88
N ASP A 514 6.50 -7.70 0.18
CA ASP A 514 5.20 -8.13 0.72
C ASP A 514 5.32 -9.17 1.85
N SER A 515 6.38 -9.98 1.86
CA SER A 515 6.61 -11.03 2.86
C SER A 515 7.36 -10.57 4.11
N ARG A 516 8.09 -9.44 4.04
CA ARG A 516 8.94 -8.97 5.15
C ARG A 516 8.24 -7.95 6.03
N LYS A 517 8.52 -8.02 7.34
CA LYS A 517 8.07 -7.02 8.32
C LYS A 517 8.86 -5.72 8.24
N ARG A 518 10.16 -5.81 7.91
CA ARG A 518 11.08 -4.66 7.75
C ARG A 518 11.70 -4.74 6.37
N VAL A 519 11.62 -3.65 5.62
CA VAL A 519 12.21 -3.55 4.28
C VAL A 519 13.51 -2.76 4.41
N GLY A 520 14.64 -3.44 4.21
CA GLY A 520 15.95 -2.79 4.13
C GLY A 520 16.09 -1.98 2.84
N ASN A 521 17.32 -1.58 2.51
CA ASN A 521 17.59 -0.77 1.31
C ASN A 521 17.15 -1.48 0.02
N ILE A 522 16.15 -0.91 -0.66
CA ILE A 522 15.55 -1.52 -1.87
C ILE A 522 16.58 -1.69 -2.99
N LEU A 523 17.48 -0.73 -3.20
CA LEU A 523 18.52 -0.84 -4.24
C LEU A 523 19.47 -2.01 -3.96
N LYS A 524 19.93 -2.15 -2.72
CA LYS A 524 20.84 -3.25 -2.34
C LYS A 524 20.16 -4.60 -2.46
N CYS A 525 18.91 -4.71 -2.01
CA CYS A 525 18.16 -5.96 -2.13
C CYS A 525 17.90 -6.30 -3.59
N PHE A 526 17.54 -5.32 -4.43
CA PHE A 526 17.36 -5.54 -5.87
C PHE A 526 18.66 -5.98 -6.54
N HIS A 527 19.80 -5.35 -6.21
CA HIS A 527 21.11 -5.74 -6.73
C HIS A 527 21.46 -7.19 -6.39
N LYS A 528 21.26 -7.60 -5.13
CA LYS A 528 21.50 -8.97 -4.68
C LYS A 528 20.59 -9.98 -5.38
N ILE A 529 19.32 -9.64 -5.58
CA ILE A 529 18.37 -10.49 -6.31
C ILE A 529 18.81 -10.67 -7.77
N ILE A 530 19.20 -9.59 -8.44
CA ILE A 530 19.75 -9.63 -9.81
C ILE A 530 20.97 -10.55 -9.85
N ALA A 531 21.98 -10.30 -9.01
CA ALA A 531 23.21 -11.09 -8.97
C ALA A 531 22.96 -12.58 -8.64
N ARG A 532 21.93 -12.90 -7.84
CA ARG A 532 21.52 -14.28 -7.57
C ARG A 532 20.88 -14.93 -8.80
N ARG A 533 20.00 -14.22 -9.50
CA ARG A 533 19.30 -14.72 -10.68
C ARG A 533 20.22 -14.86 -11.89
N GLU A 534 21.18 -13.96 -12.07
CA GLU A 534 22.20 -14.06 -13.10
C GLU A 534 23.06 -15.32 -12.90
N ARG A 535 23.51 -15.58 -11.66
CA ARG A 535 24.28 -16.79 -11.33
C ARG A 535 23.52 -18.09 -11.59
N ASN A 536 22.22 -18.11 -11.30
CA ASN A 536 21.41 -19.34 -11.40
C ASN A 536 20.65 -19.46 -12.73
N GLN A 537 20.62 -18.41 -13.56
CA GLN A 537 19.86 -18.30 -14.82
C GLN A 537 18.35 -18.63 -14.69
N LEU A 538 17.76 -18.38 -13.52
CA LEU A 538 16.37 -18.72 -13.19
C LEU A 538 15.40 -17.63 -13.64
N THR A 539 14.36 -18.01 -14.38
CA THR A 539 13.22 -17.14 -14.73
C THR A 539 11.94 -17.64 -14.06
N ASN A 540 11.02 -16.72 -13.72
CA ASN A 540 9.70 -17.02 -13.15
C ASN A 540 8.65 -17.37 -14.24
N GLY A 541 9.11 -17.65 -15.45
CA GLY A 541 8.25 -18.08 -16.55
C GLY A 541 7.55 -19.40 -16.23
N LEU A 542 6.44 -19.66 -16.92
CA LEU A 542 5.81 -20.97 -16.85
C LEU A 542 6.66 -21.99 -17.62
N PRO A 543 7.00 -23.14 -17.03
CA PRO A 543 7.61 -24.22 -17.79
C PRO A 543 6.63 -24.74 -18.85
N GLU A 544 7.16 -25.29 -19.95
CA GLU A 544 6.38 -25.68 -21.13
C GLU A 544 5.33 -26.74 -20.83
N ASP A 545 5.58 -27.61 -19.84
CA ASP A 545 4.63 -28.64 -19.41
C ASP A 545 3.39 -28.04 -18.74
N GLU A 546 3.58 -27.04 -17.87
CA GLU A 546 2.49 -26.29 -17.23
C GLU A 546 1.71 -25.47 -18.26
N MET A 547 2.41 -24.86 -19.22
CA MET A 547 1.76 -24.18 -20.33
C MET A 547 0.93 -25.15 -21.19
N GLY A 548 1.45 -26.34 -21.47
CA GLY A 548 0.74 -27.43 -22.14
C GLY A 548 -0.48 -27.96 -21.36
N LYS A 549 -0.42 -27.93 -20.03
CA LYS A 549 -1.58 -28.24 -19.16
C LYS A 549 -2.64 -27.13 -19.14
N GLY A 550 -2.36 -25.96 -19.73
CA GLY A 550 -3.29 -24.84 -19.89
C GLY A 550 -3.19 -23.76 -18.81
N PHE A 551 -2.12 -23.74 -18.03
CA PHE A 551 -1.84 -22.66 -17.07
C PHE A 551 -1.38 -21.38 -17.77
N GLN A 552 -1.74 -20.23 -17.19
CA GLN A 552 -1.39 -18.90 -17.68
C GLN A 552 -1.00 -17.99 -16.52
N ARG A 553 -0.06 -17.07 -16.78
CA ARG A 553 0.31 -16.01 -15.84
C ARG A 553 -0.66 -14.86 -16.01
N VAL A 554 -1.40 -14.52 -14.96
CA VAL A 554 -2.42 -13.47 -15.00
C VAL A 554 -2.11 -12.41 -13.96
N ARG A 555 -2.09 -11.15 -14.42
CA ARG A 555 -1.91 -9.99 -13.56
C ARG A 555 -3.14 -9.73 -12.73
N LYS A 556 -2.92 -9.36 -11.48
CA LYS A 556 -3.99 -9.15 -10.50
C LYS A 556 -3.84 -7.81 -9.82
N VAL A 557 -4.97 -7.11 -9.70
CA VAL A 557 -5.05 -5.80 -9.04
C VAL A 557 -6.14 -5.86 -7.98
N ILE A 558 -5.81 -5.44 -6.77
CA ILE A 558 -6.74 -5.28 -5.66
C ILE A 558 -7.15 -3.81 -5.59
N ILE A 559 -8.44 -3.54 -5.66
CA ILE A 559 -8.99 -2.20 -5.49
C ILE A 559 -9.61 -2.12 -4.10
N THR A 560 -9.13 -1.17 -3.31
CA THR A 560 -9.70 -0.80 -2.02
C THR A 560 -10.30 0.59 -2.06
N PRO A 561 -11.12 0.98 -1.07
CA PRO A 561 -11.65 2.34 -1.00
C PRO A 561 -10.57 3.41 -1.10
N THR A 562 -9.37 3.14 -0.57
CA THR A 562 -8.28 4.12 -0.54
C THR A 562 -7.18 3.89 -1.56
N ARG A 563 -6.91 2.65 -2.01
CA ARG A 563 -5.75 2.29 -2.85
C ARG A 563 -6.09 1.37 -4.01
N ILE A 564 -5.23 1.41 -5.01
CA ILE A 564 -5.11 0.37 -6.04
C ILE A 564 -3.77 -0.32 -5.79
N ILE A 565 -3.81 -1.62 -5.47
CA ILE A 565 -2.65 -2.43 -5.10
C ILE A 565 -2.44 -3.46 -6.21
N TYR A 566 -1.28 -3.45 -6.84
CA TYR A 566 -0.99 -4.36 -7.93
C TYR A 566 -0.23 -5.55 -7.35
N LEU A 567 -0.42 -6.74 -7.92
CA LEU A 567 0.29 -7.94 -7.51
C LEU A 567 1.18 -8.45 -8.62
N ALA A 568 2.28 -9.12 -8.24
CA ALA A 568 3.07 -9.89 -9.19
C ALA A 568 2.16 -10.91 -9.92
N PRO A 569 2.41 -11.23 -11.21
CA PRO A 569 1.55 -12.12 -11.96
C PRO A 569 1.42 -13.51 -11.30
N GLU A 570 0.19 -13.96 -11.08
CA GLU A 570 -0.12 -15.25 -10.48
C GLU A 570 -0.30 -16.31 -11.58
N THR A 571 0.21 -17.51 -11.36
CA THR A 571 -0.07 -18.67 -12.22
C THR A 571 -1.45 -19.23 -11.90
N ILE A 572 -2.35 -19.24 -12.88
CA ILE A 572 -3.69 -19.80 -12.74
C ILE A 572 -4.05 -20.72 -13.90
N MET A 573 -4.94 -21.67 -13.67
CA MET A 573 -5.57 -22.43 -14.75
C MET A 573 -6.31 -21.44 -15.67
N GLY A 574 -5.97 -21.47 -16.96
CA GLY A 574 -6.59 -20.60 -17.95
C GLY A 574 -8.10 -20.82 -18.03
N ASN A 575 -8.82 -19.76 -18.39
CA ASN A 575 -10.20 -19.87 -18.85
C ASN A 575 -10.25 -19.62 -20.36
N ARG A 576 -11.42 -19.85 -20.97
CA ARG A 576 -11.61 -19.70 -22.42
C ARG A 576 -11.26 -18.29 -22.92
N VAL A 577 -11.60 -17.28 -22.14
CA VAL A 577 -11.38 -15.88 -22.50
C VAL A 577 -9.90 -15.53 -22.48
N LEU A 578 -9.20 -15.88 -21.40
CA LEU A 578 -7.75 -15.66 -21.27
C LEU A 578 -6.98 -16.33 -22.41
N ARG A 579 -7.28 -17.62 -22.68
CA ARG A 579 -6.65 -18.39 -23.77
C ARG A 579 -6.77 -17.72 -25.14
N ARG A 580 -7.92 -17.07 -25.42
CA ARG A 580 -8.22 -16.54 -26.76
C ARG A 580 -7.89 -15.07 -26.93
N TYR A 581 -7.98 -14.28 -25.86
CA TYR A 581 -7.92 -12.82 -25.93
C TYR A 581 -6.76 -12.20 -25.13
N ASP A 582 -5.98 -12.99 -24.40
CA ASP A 582 -4.89 -12.52 -23.53
C ASP A 582 -3.63 -13.40 -23.59
N ALA A 583 -3.27 -13.87 -24.79
CA ALA A 583 -2.12 -14.76 -24.97
C ALA A 583 -0.78 -14.18 -24.48
N ASP A 584 -0.64 -12.84 -24.48
CA ASP A 584 0.55 -12.13 -24.00
C ASP A 584 0.43 -11.64 -22.54
N GLY A 585 -0.73 -11.81 -21.90
CA GLY A 585 -1.02 -11.38 -20.53
C GLY A 585 -1.15 -9.87 -20.35
N THR A 586 -1.21 -9.08 -21.43
CA THR A 586 -1.19 -7.60 -21.38
C THR A 586 -2.55 -6.94 -21.62
N ARG A 587 -3.59 -7.75 -21.91
CA ARG A 587 -4.90 -7.28 -22.36
C ARG A 587 -5.99 -7.50 -21.33
N ILE A 588 -5.81 -8.47 -20.43
CA ILE A 588 -6.79 -8.79 -19.38
C ILE A 588 -6.13 -8.74 -17.99
N LEU A 589 -6.84 -8.15 -17.04
CA LEU A 589 -6.47 -8.09 -15.63
C LEU A 589 -7.52 -8.81 -14.80
N ARG A 590 -7.07 -9.46 -13.73
CA ARG A 590 -7.95 -9.97 -12.67
C ARG A 590 -8.07 -8.92 -11.57
N ILE A 591 -9.26 -8.37 -11.41
CA ILE A 591 -9.56 -7.38 -10.38
C ILE A 591 -10.21 -8.07 -9.18
N THR A 592 -9.86 -7.64 -7.97
CA THR A 592 -10.54 -8.05 -6.73
C THR A 592 -10.82 -6.82 -5.87
N PHE A 593 -12.05 -6.67 -5.41
CA PHE A 593 -12.48 -5.56 -4.59
C PHE A 593 -12.44 -5.95 -3.11
N ARG A 594 -11.68 -5.20 -2.30
CA ARG A 594 -11.48 -5.43 -0.86
C ARG A 594 -11.64 -4.15 -0.07
N ASP A 595 -11.92 -4.26 1.21
CA ASP A 595 -11.79 -3.14 2.13
C ASP A 595 -10.31 -2.94 2.50
N ASP A 596 -9.96 -1.83 3.15
CA ASP A 596 -8.55 -1.46 3.43
C ASP A 596 -7.83 -2.44 4.39
N ASP A 597 -8.58 -3.28 5.12
CA ASP A 597 -8.06 -4.39 5.92
C ASP A 597 -7.99 -5.72 5.15
N ASN A 598 -8.05 -5.66 3.81
CA ASN A 598 -8.04 -6.79 2.88
C ASN A 598 -9.24 -7.77 3.03
N GLN A 599 -10.25 -7.40 3.82
CA GLN A 599 -11.49 -8.18 3.96
C GLN A 599 -12.49 -7.84 2.84
N LYS A 600 -13.57 -8.62 2.72
CA LYS A 600 -14.67 -8.28 1.80
C LYS A 600 -15.34 -6.98 2.25
N MET A 601 -15.66 -6.11 1.30
CA MET A 601 -16.47 -4.93 1.57
C MET A 601 -17.89 -5.35 1.92
N ARG A 602 -18.43 -4.79 3.01
CA ARG A 602 -19.78 -5.07 3.50
C ARG A 602 -20.47 -3.76 3.83
N GLY A 603 -21.74 -3.60 3.46
CA GLY A 603 -22.48 -2.35 3.71
C GLY A 603 -22.45 -1.90 5.18
N SER A 604 -22.49 -2.84 6.12
CA SER A 604 -22.44 -2.57 7.57
C SER A 604 -21.13 -1.97 8.07
N LYS A 605 -20.01 -2.17 7.36
CA LYS A 605 -18.67 -1.72 7.77
C LYS A 605 -18.13 -0.66 6.82
N THR A 606 -18.30 -0.85 5.52
CA THR A 606 -17.74 0.00 4.48
C THR A 606 -18.65 1.17 4.14
N SER A 607 -19.95 1.10 4.43
CA SER A 607 -21.01 1.98 3.88
C SER A 607 -21.32 1.70 2.40
N ASN A 608 -22.61 1.69 2.06
CA ASN A 608 -23.07 1.49 0.68
C ASN A 608 -22.53 2.59 -0.25
N ILE A 609 -22.41 3.83 0.24
CA ILE A 609 -21.90 4.96 -0.54
C ILE A 609 -20.45 4.72 -0.99
N ILE A 610 -19.60 4.24 -0.09
CA ILE A 610 -18.18 3.98 -0.40
C ILE A 610 -18.07 2.74 -1.31
N ILE A 611 -18.92 1.72 -1.11
CA ILE A 611 -18.96 0.57 -2.01
C ILE A 611 -19.35 0.99 -3.43
N GLU A 612 -20.37 1.83 -3.58
CA GLU A 612 -20.81 2.36 -4.87
C GLU A 612 -19.72 3.21 -5.53
N GLN A 613 -19.07 4.10 -4.77
CA GLN A 613 -17.93 4.89 -5.27
C GLN A 613 -16.69 4.04 -5.61
N THR A 614 -16.48 2.90 -4.97
CA THR A 614 -15.28 2.08 -5.21
C THR A 614 -15.52 1.06 -6.32
N VAL A 615 -16.59 0.29 -6.20
CA VAL A 615 -16.95 -0.78 -7.15
C VAL A 615 -17.68 -0.21 -8.36
N GLY A 616 -18.65 0.68 -8.14
CA GLY A 616 -19.44 1.29 -9.22
C GLY A 616 -18.55 2.11 -10.15
N ASP A 617 -17.75 3.03 -9.62
CA ASP A 617 -16.84 3.85 -10.44
C ASP A 617 -15.88 2.97 -11.26
N ALA A 618 -15.29 1.93 -10.65
CA ALA A 618 -14.39 1.01 -11.36
C ALA A 618 -15.12 0.21 -12.45
N LEU A 619 -16.36 -0.23 -12.23
CA LEU A 619 -17.13 -0.98 -13.22
C LEU A 619 -17.63 -0.10 -14.38
N ILE A 620 -17.99 1.15 -14.10
CA ILE A 620 -18.52 2.12 -15.09
C ILE A 620 -17.38 2.75 -15.88
N THR A 621 -16.46 3.40 -15.19
CA THR A 621 -15.39 4.18 -15.83
C THR A 621 -14.25 3.29 -16.30
N GLY A 622 -13.89 2.29 -15.49
CA GLY A 622 -12.71 1.45 -15.68
C GLY A 622 -11.55 1.85 -14.77
N ILE A 623 -10.36 1.31 -15.06
CA ILE A 623 -9.11 1.64 -14.36
C ILE A 623 -7.96 1.80 -15.34
N HIS A 624 -7.03 2.70 -15.02
CA HIS A 624 -5.79 2.87 -15.78
C HIS A 624 -4.67 2.05 -15.13
N VAL A 625 -3.99 1.24 -15.93
CA VAL A 625 -2.89 0.37 -15.49
C VAL A 625 -1.84 0.36 -16.59
N ALA A 626 -0.61 0.78 -16.27
CA ALA A 626 0.52 0.79 -17.21
C ALA A 626 0.17 1.33 -18.62
N GLY A 627 -0.48 2.50 -18.66
CA GLY A 627 -0.75 3.23 -19.92
C GLY A 627 -1.94 2.75 -20.71
N ARG A 628 -2.69 1.82 -20.14
CA ARG A 628 -3.85 1.24 -20.78
C ARG A 628 -5.07 1.41 -19.90
N HIS A 629 -6.19 1.70 -20.55
CA HIS A 629 -7.47 1.82 -19.89
C HIS A 629 -8.21 0.48 -19.95
N PHE A 630 -8.48 -0.12 -18.80
CA PHE A 630 -9.16 -1.39 -18.65
C PHE A 630 -10.59 -1.19 -18.14
N GLY A 631 -11.56 -1.90 -18.71
CA GLY A 631 -12.96 -1.86 -18.30
C GLY A 631 -13.51 -3.25 -17.99
N TYR A 632 -14.67 -3.30 -17.33
CA TYR A 632 -15.30 -4.56 -16.93
C TYR A 632 -15.61 -5.45 -18.15
N LEU A 633 -15.05 -6.66 -18.17
CA LEU A 633 -15.30 -7.66 -19.21
C LEU A 633 -16.35 -8.69 -18.75
N GLY A 634 -16.18 -9.27 -17.58
CA GLY A 634 -17.09 -10.27 -17.01
C GLY A 634 -16.52 -10.90 -15.74
N SER A 635 -17.33 -11.69 -15.03
CA SER A 635 -16.92 -12.39 -13.79
C SER A 635 -17.40 -13.83 -13.82
N SER A 636 -16.57 -14.78 -13.41
CA SER A 636 -17.05 -16.14 -13.13
C SER A 636 -17.85 -16.18 -11.82
N ASN A 637 -18.64 -17.23 -11.61
CA ASN A 637 -19.39 -17.41 -10.34
C ASN A 637 -18.47 -17.42 -9.11
N SER A 638 -17.28 -18.01 -9.24
CA SER A 638 -16.28 -18.01 -8.16
C SER A 638 -15.75 -16.60 -7.89
N GLN A 639 -15.46 -15.84 -8.96
CA GLN A 639 -15.02 -14.46 -8.82
C GLN A 639 -16.09 -13.57 -8.19
N MET A 640 -17.37 -13.66 -8.60
CA MET A 640 -18.43 -12.86 -7.99
C MET A 640 -18.54 -13.12 -6.47
N ARG A 641 -18.47 -14.39 -6.04
CA ARG A 641 -18.48 -14.74 -4.61
C ARG A 641 -17.28 -14.17 -3.85
N ASP A 642 -16.16 -13.97 -4.53
CA ASP A 642 -14.94 -13.40 -3.97
C ASP A 642 -14.77 -11.90 -4.27
N SER A 643 -15.84 -11.22 -4.72
CA SER A 643 -15.80 -9.79 -5.08
C SER A 643 -14.76 -9.49 -6.17
N GLY A 644 -14.64 -10.36 -7.17
CA GLY A 644 -13.69 -10.27 -8.27
C GLY A 644 -14.33 -10.16 -9.66
N ALA A 645 -13.51 -9.74 -10.62
CA ALA A 645 -13.89 -9.55 -12.01
C ALA A 645 -12.68 -9.67 -12.94
N TYR A 646 -12.93 -9.98 -14.21
CA TYR A 646 -11.97 -9.77 -15.28
C TYR A 646 -12.23 -8.43 -15.94
N PHE A 647 -11.17 -7.65 -16.10
CA PHE A 647 -11.15 -6.39 -16.81
C PHE A 647 -10.30 -6.53 -18.06
N MET A 648 -10.70 -5.90 -19.16
CA MET A 648 -9.98 -5.94 -20.44
C MET A 648 -9.73 -4.54 -20.94
N ILE A 649 -8.65 -4.35 -21.72
CA ILE A 649 -8.41 -3.09 -22.43
C ILE A 649 -9.68 -2.61 -23.14
N LYS A 650 -10.06 -1.34 -22.94
CA LYS A 650 -11.28 -0.75 -23.53
C LYS A 650 -11.11 -0.53 -25.02
N TYR A 651 -9.95 -0.03 -25.44
CA TYR A 651 -9.63 0.34 -26.82
C TYR A 651 -8.12 0.24 -27.09
N THR A 652 -7.74 0.12 -28.36
CA THR A 652 -6.36 0.28 -28.81
C THR A 652 -6.07 1.73 -29.20
N ALA A 653 -4.79 2.11 -29.34
CA ALA A 653 -4.41 3.44 -29.85
C ALA A 653 -5.05 3.75 -31.22
N GLY A 654 -5.14 2.74 -32.10
CA GLY A 654 -5.81 2.89 -33.38
C GLY A 654 -7.34 3.07 -33.26
N ASP A 655 -7.99 2.40 -32.31
CA ASP A 655 -9.41 2.63 -32.03
C ASP A 655 -9.66 4.06 -31.52
N GLN A 656 -8.81 4.53 -30.61
CA GLN A 656 -8.85 5.88 -30.07
C GLN A 656 -8.69 6.93 -31.17
N GLN A 657 -7.65 6.81 -32.01
CA GLN A 657 -7.40 7.77 -33.09
C GLN A 657 -8.58 7.84 -34.08
N ARG A 658 -9.15 6.68 -34.45
CA ARG A 658 -10.33 6.63 -35.32
C ARG A 658 -11.55 7.30 -34.70
N GLU A 659 -11.79 7.09 -33.41
CA GLU A 659 -12.92 7.71 -32.71
C GLU A 659 -12.74 9.23 -32.61
N LEU A 660 -11.56 9.70 -32.21
CA LEU A 660 -11.26 11.13 -32.11
C LEU A 660 -11.33 11.86 -33.46
N ALA A 661 -11.01 11.17 -34.55
CA ALA A 661 -11.13 11.72 -35.90
C ALA A 661 -12.58 11.80 -36.39
N ARG A 662 -13.45 10.88 -35.95
CA ARG A 662 -14.83 10.76 -36.44
C ARG A 662 -15.85 11.50 -35.56
N ASN A 663 -15.61 11.57 -34.25
CA ASN A 663 -16.58 12.01 -33.24
C ASN A 663 -16.09 13.28 -32.54
N GLU A 664 -16.70 14.43 -32.87
CA GLU A 664 -16.32 15.71 -32.28
C GLU A 664 -16.57 15.80 -30.77
N GLU A 665 -17.61 15.16 -30.25
CA GLU A 665 -17.93 15.15 -28.82
C GLU A 665 -16.87 14.37 -28.04
N ALA A 666 -16.47 13.21 -28.57
CA ALA A 666 -15.38 12.42 -28.01
C ALA A 666 -14.06 13.21 -28.03
N ARG A 667 -13.79 13.95 -29.11
CA ARG A 667 -12.60 14.83 -29.20
C ARG A 667 -12.62 15.92 -28.14
N ARG A 668 -13.72 16.66 -27.99
CA ARG A 668 -13.87 17.69 -26.95
C ARG A 668 -13.73 17.11 -25.55
N HIS A 669 -14.32 15.94 -25.30
CA HIS A 669 -14.18 15.24 -24.02
C HIS A 669 -12.72 14.91 -23.73
N TYR A 670 -12.00 14.37 -24.72
CA TYR A 670 -10.59 14.02 -24.58
C TYR A 670 -9.69 15.25 -24.36
N GLU A 671 -9.93 16.34 -25.07
CA GLU A 671 -9.19 17.60 -24.89
C GLU A 671 -9.37 18.18 -23.48
N LEU A 672 -10.56 18.04 -22.89
CA LEU A 672 -10.88 18.55 -21.55
C LEU A 672 -10.41 17.64 -20.42
N LYS A 673 -10.53 16.32 -20.57
CA LYS A 673 -10.31 15.35 -19.49
C LYS A 673 -9.07 14.48 -19.65
N LEU A 674 -8.43 14.51 -20.83
CA LEU A 674 -7.33 13.62 -21.22
C LEU A 674 -7.67 12.12 -21.14
N THR A 675 -8.96 11.79 -21.26
CA THR A 675 -9.49 10.42 -21.23
C THR A 675 -10.57 10.24 -22.28
N MET A 676 -10.75 9.03 -22.80
CA MET A 676 -11.90 8.72 -23.64
C MET A 676 -13.20 8.67 -22.81
N PRO A 677 -14.39 8.90 -23.42
CA PRO A 677 -15.67 8.73 -22.76
C PRO A 677 -15.83 7.36 -22.08
N ASP A 678 -16.57 7.30 -20.97
CA ASP A 678 -16.68 6.09 -20.14
C ASP A 678 -17.32 4.91 -20.90
N GLU A 679 -18.24 5.19 -21.82
CA GLU A 679 -18.91 4.19 -22.65
C GLU A 679 -18.06 3.69 -23.83
N PHE A 680 -16.90 4.32 -24.10
CA PHE A 680 -16.02 3.95 -25.20
C PHE A 680 -15.19 2.70 -24.86
N ASN A 681 -15.68 1.53 -25.27
CA ASN A 681 -15.07 0.23 -24.98
C ASN A 681 -15.16 -0.79 -26.16
N PRO A 682 -14.72 -0.43 -27.38
CA PRO A 682 -14.87 -1.27 -28.58
C PRO A 682 -14.18 -2.64 -28.48
N CYS A 683 -13.09 -2.79 -27.75
CA CYS A 683 -12.45 -4.10 -27.56
C CYS A 683 -13.30 -5.05 -26.72
N ILE A 684 -13.93 -4.52 -25.66
CA ILE A 684 -14.81 -5.29 -24.78
C ILE A 684 -16.08 -5.72 -25.53
N LYS A 685 -16.71 -4.80 -26.28
CA LYS A 685 -17.90 -5.10 -27.10
C LYS A 685 -17.63 -6.20 -28.12
N ARG A 686 -16.59 -6.05 -28.95
CA ARG A 686 -16.15 -7.08 -29.92
C ARG A 686 -15.84 -8.43 -29.28
N THR A 687 -15.37 -8.42 -28.03
CA THR A 687 -15.05 -9.65 -27.30
C THR A 687 -16.34 -10.32 -26.80
N ARG A 688 -17.27 -9.56 -26.20
CA ARG A 688 -18.57 -10.07 -25.74
C ARG A 688 -19.42 -10.64 -26.87
N GLU A 689 -19.48 -9.96 -28.02
CA GLU A 689 -20.17 -10.44 -29.23
C GLU A 689 -19.66 -11.83 -29.68
N LYS A 690 -18.36 -12.09 -29.52
CA LYS A 690 -17.74 -13.38 -29.84
C LYS A 690 -17.90 -14.44 -28.75
N LEU A 691 -18.27 -14.06 -27.53
CA LEU A 691 -18.48 -14.98 -26.41
C LEU A 691 -19.89 -15.57 -26.38
N GLY A 692 -20.87 -14.89 -26.97
CA GLY A 692 -22.27 -15.33 -27.01
C GLY A 692 -23.21 -14.16 -27.29
N LYS A 693 -24.50 -14.47 -27.45
CA LYS A 693 -25.55 -13.47 -27.64
C LYS A 693 -26.17 -13.11 -26.30
N PHE A 694 -25.57 -12.15 -25.60
CA PHE A 694 -26.05 -11.77 -24.27
C PHE A 694 -27.14 -10.70 -24.32
N GLU A 695 -27.27 -9.96 -25.42
CA GLU A 695 -28.27 -8.90 -25.57
C GLU A 695 -29.72 -9.41 -25.57
N GLU A 696 -29.93 -10.69 -25.91
CA GLU A 696 -31.25 -11.32 -25.93
C GLU A 696 -31.75 -11.72 -24.51
N ILE A 697 -30.89 -11.63 -23.48
CA ILE A 697 -31.22 -12.05 -22.12
C ILE A 697 -31.70 -10.85 -21.29
N GLU A 698 -33.01 -10.75 -21.06
CA GLU A 698 -33.61 -9.65 -20.28
C GLU A 698 -33.19 -9.63 -18.81
N SER A 699 -33.03 -10.81 -18.20
CA SER A 699 -32.72 -10.93 -16.77
C SER A 699 -31.22 -10.75 -16.51
N ILE A 700 -30.86 -9.63 -15.87
CA ILE A 700 -29.45 -9.31 -15.51
C ILE A 700 -28.78 -10.46 -14.73
N PRO A 701 -29.40 -11.09 -13.70
CA PRO A 701 -28.77 -12.21 -13.01
C PRO A 701 -28.50 -13.43 -13.92
N LYS A 702 -29.42 -13.74 -14.84
CA LYS A 702 -29.24 -14.84 -15.80
C LYS A 702 -28.15 -14.51 -16.81
N LEU A 703 -28.14 -13.27 -17.32
CA LEU A 703 -27.10 -12.76 -18.21
C LEU A 703 -25.73 -12.88 -17.56
N MET A 704 -25.60 -12.44 -16.30
CA MET A 704 -24.36 -12.53 -15.55
C MET A 704 -23.91 -13.97 -15.33
N ALA A 705 -24.83 -14.87 -14.99
CA ALA A 705 -24.52 -16.29 -14.81
C ALA A 705 -24.02 -16.94 -16.11
N ARG A 706 -24.66 -16.65 -17.26
CA ARG A 706 -24.28 -17.18 -18.59
C ARG A 706 -22.95 -16.62 -19.07
N LEU A 707 -22.76 -15.30 -18.97
CA LEU A 707 -21.48 -14.66 -19.26
C LEU A 707 -20.37 -15.24 -18.38
N GLY A 708 -20.65 -15.48 -17.11
CA GLY A 708 -19.70 -16.04 -16.15
C GLY A 708 -19.20 -17.44 -16.46
N GLN A 709 -19.98 -18.25 -17.22
CA GLN A 709 -19.55 -19.59 -17.66
C GLN A 709 -18.34 -19.52 -18.61
N CYS A 710 -18.19 -18.43 -19.37
CA CYS A 710 -17.04 -18.21 -20.24
C CYS A 710 -15.73 -18.00 -19.45
N PHE A 711 -15.83 -17.56 -18.20
CA PHE A 711 -14.70 -17.25 -17.32
C PHE A 711 -14.38 -18.37 -16.32
N THR A 712 -15.10 -19.50 -16.38
CA THR A 712 -14.80 -20.68 -15.56
C THR A 712 -13.43 -21.24 -15.92
N GLN A 713 -12.60 -21.46 -14.90
CA GLN A 713 -11.31 -22.11 -15.07
C GLN A 713 -11.52 -23.57 -15.41
N SER A 714 -10.97 -23.99 -16.54
CA SER A 714 -11.10 -25.36 -17.02
C SER A 714 -9.90 -25.73 -17.88
N ARG A 715 -9.42 -26.96 -17.71
CA ARG A 715 -8.43 -27.56 -18.60
C ARG A 715 -9.08 -27.79 -19.96
N LEU A 716 -8.38 -27.42 -21.03
CA LEU A 716 -8.84 -27.67 -22.39
C LEU A 716 -8.72 -29.17 -22.66
N SER A 717 -9.78 -29.81 -23.14
CA SER A 717 -9.76 -31.23 -23.48
C SER A 717 -8.90 -31.54 -24.70
N GLY A 718 -8.61 -30.56 -25.55
CA GLY A 718 -7.93 -30.75 -26.85
C GLY A 718 -8.82 -31.40 -27.92
N VAL A 719 -10.05 -31.79 -27.57
CA VAL A 719 -11.01 -32.45 -28.47
C VAL A 719 -12.05 -31.44 -28.96
N GLU A 720 -12.15 -31.26 -30.28
CA GLU A 720 -13.10 -30.34 -30.91
C GLU A 720 -14.47 -31.00 -31.14
N LEU A 721 -15.54 -30.41 -30.58
CA LEU A 721 -16.91 -30.85 -30.82
C LEU A 721 -17.52 -30.09 -32.01
N LYS A 722 -17.46 -30.70 -33.19
CA LYS A 722 -18.04 -30.14 -34.42
C LYS A 722 -19.57 -30.09 -34.39
N ARG A 723 -20.18 -29.16 -35.14
CA ARG A 723 -21.64 -28.96 -35.18
C ARG A 723 -22.43 -30.21 -35.55
N GLU A 724 -21.89 -31.01 -36.45
CA GLU A 724 -22.42 -32.29 -36.91
C GLU A 724 -22.41 -33.40 -35.85
N LYS A 725 -21.59 -33.25 -34.80
CA LYS A 725 -21.42 -34.25 -33.73
C LYS A 725 -22.28 -34.01 -32.50
N TYR A 726 -23.17 -33.02 -32.51
CA TYR A 726 -24.09 -32.77 -31.40
C TYR A 726 -25.50 -32.39 -31.85
N LEU A 727 -26.48 -32.77 -31.02
CA LEU A 727 -27.90 -32.53 -31.22
C LEU A 727 -28.51 -31.94 -29.95
N THR A 728 -29.49 -31.05 -30.11
CA THR A 728 -30.31 -30.52 -29.01
C THR A 728 -31.51 -31.44 -28.81
N THR A 729 -31.75 -31.84 -27.56
CA THR A 729 -32.88 -32.67 -27.14
C THR A 729 -33.75 -31.90 -26.15
N PHE A 730 -35.01 -32.30 -26.01
CA PHE A 730 -35.89 -31.78 -24.98
C PHE A 730 -35.41 -32.19 -23.59
N ASP A 731 -35.65 -31.30 -22.63
CA ASP A 731 -35.47 -31.61 -21.22
C ASP A 731 -36.43 -32.71 -20.75
N ILE A 732 -35.96 -33.56 -19.84
CA ILE A 732 -36.75 -34.57 -19.16
C ILE A 732 -37.54 -33.89 -18.05
N VAL A 733 -38.82 -33.64 -18.29
CA VAL A 733 -39.72 -33.01 -17.33
C VAL A 733 -40.72 -34.01 -16.76
N GLY A 734 -41.04 -33.90 -15.48
CA GLY A 734 -42.03 -34.76 -14.83
C GLY A 734 -42.23 -34.45 -13.35
N GLY A 735 -43.19 -35.12 -12.72
CA GLY A 735 -43.58 -34.82 -11.33
C GLY A 735 -44.15 -33.41 -11.16
N ARG A 736 -44.69 -33.11 -9.98
CA ARG A 736 -45.11 -31.75 -9.61
C ARG A 736 -44.67 -31.47 -8.19
N ASN A 737 -44.18 -30.26 -7.93
CA ASN A 737 -43.96 -29.80 -6.57
C ASN A 737 -45.29 -29.55 -5.85
N SER A 738 -45.25 -29.21 -4.56
CA SER A 738 -46.45 -28.87 -3.77
C SER A 738 -47.23 -27.66 -4.30
N ARG A 739 -46.67 -26.90 -5.23
CA ARG A 739 -47.30 -25.74 -5.90
C ARG A 739 -47.79 -26.06 -7.32
N GLY A 740 -47.68 -27.31 -7.77
CA GLY A 740 -48.13 -27.75 -9.09
C GLY A 740 -47.15 -27.47 -10.24
N GLU A 741 -45.97 -26.92 -9.96
CA GLU A 741 -44.94 -26.66 -10.98
C GLU A 741 -44.23 -27.97 -11.35
N VAL A 742 -43.99 -28.16 -12.65
CA VAL A 742 -43.34 -29.34 -13.20
C VAL A 742 -41.84 -29.29 -12.92
N PHE A 743 -41.23 -30.41 -12.52
CA PHE A 743 -39.80 -30.49 -12.26
C PHE A 743 -39.02 -30.88 -13.52
N THR A 744 -37.86 -30.26 -13.75
CA THR A 744 -36.93 -30.61 -14.84
C THR A 744 -35.81 -31.51 -14.29
N PHE A 745 -35.88 -32.81 -14.58
CA PHE A 745 -34.90 -33.80 -14.11
C PHE A 745 -33.57 -33.78 -14.85
N SER A 746 -33.52 -33.23 -16.07
CA SER A 746 -32.30 -33.10 -16.87
C SER A 746 -31.59 -31.77 -16.73
N ASP A 747 -31.97 -30.92 -15.78
CA ASP A 747 -31.42 -29.56 -15.66
C ASP A 747 -29.89 -29.61 -15.45
N GLY A 748 -29.16 -29.09 -16.44
CA GLY A 748 -27.70 -29.08 -16.45
C GLY A 748 -27.01 -30.40 -16.80
N CYS A 749 -27.76 -31.43 -17.21
CA CYS A 749 -27.22 -32.74 -17.59
C CYS A 749 -27.47 -33.06 -19.07
N GLY A 750 -26.48 -33.66 -19.72
CA GLY A 750 -26.58 -34.12 -21.11
C GLY A 750 -25.86 -35.46 -21.30
N MET A 751 -26.23 -36.18 -22.35
CA MET A 751 -25.57 -37.44 -22.71
C MET A 751 -24.40 -37.18 -23.65
N ILE A 752 -23.33 -37.95 -23.49
CA ILE A 752 -22.19 -38.00 -24.42
C ILE A 752 -22.02 -39.43 -24.91
N SER A 753 -21.55 -39.61 -26.15
CA SER A 753 -21.26 -40.96 -26.65
C SER A 753 -20.05 -41.56 -25.93
N LEU A 754 -20.04 -42.89 -25.80
CA LEU A 754 -18.91 -43.61 -25.21
C LEU A 754 -17.61 -43.37 -25.97
N GLU A 755 -17.68 -43.23 -27.30
CA GLU A 755 -16.52 -42.91 -28.14
C GLU A 755 -15.96 -41.53 -27.82
N PHE A 756 -16.82 -40.51 -27.73
CA PHE A 756 -16.40 -39.16 -27.39
C PHE A 756 -15.84 -39.07 -25.96
N ALA A 757 -16.45 -39.78 -25.01
CA ALA A 757 -15.93 -39.92 -23.65
C ALA A 757 -14.51 -40.53 -23.62
N GLN A 758 -14.25 -41.54 -24.48
CA GLN A 758 -12.91 -42.15 -24.60
C GLN A 758 -11.89 -41.19 -25.22
N GLU A 759 -12.30 -40.42 -26.22
CA GLU A 759 -11.46 -39.41 -26.87
C GLU A 759 -11.02 -38.35 -25.84
N ILE A 760 -11.96 -37.82 -25.05
CA ILE A 760 -11.67 -36.88 -23.96
C ILE A 760 -10.75 -37.53 -22.91
N SER A 761 -11.02 -38.77 -22.52
CA SER A 761 -10.24 -39.46 -21.48
C SER A 761 -8.77 -39.66 -21.89
N LYS A 762 -8.53 -39.99 -23.16
CA LYS A 762 -7.19 -40.11 -23.74
C LYS A 762 -6.49 -38.75 -23.80
N ALA A 763 -7.18 -37.73 -24.31
CA ALA A 763 -6.60 -36.40 -24.46
C ALA A 763 -6.27 -35.72 -23.11
N MET A 764 -7.03 -36.04 -22.06
CA MET A 764 -6.82 -35.52 -20.70
C MET A 764 -5.87 -36.35 -19.85
N ASP A 765 -5.39 -37.49 -20.37
CA ASP A 765 -4.54 -38.47 -19.68
C ASP A 765 -5.15 -38.98 -18.35
N LEU A 766 -6.43 -39.39 -18.39
CA LEU A 766 -7.16 -39.90 -17.21
C LEU A 766 -6.88 -41.39 -16.90
N GLY A 767 -5.87 -41.98 -17.53
CA GLY A 767 -5.50 -43.38 -17.38
C GLY A 767 -6.46 -44.36 -18.08
N LYS A 768 -6.51 -45.62 -17.58
CA LYS A 768 -7.32 -46.70 -18.19
C LYS A 768 -8.82 -46.62 -17.85
N GLY A 769 -9.20 -45.83 -16.84
CA GLY A 769 -10.58 -45.66 -16.41
C GLY A 769 -11.33 -44.70 -17.34
N LYS A 770 -12.51 -45.10 -17.82
CA LYS A 770 -13.41 -44.24 -18.59
C LYS A 770 -14.40 -43.58 -17.63
N PRO A 771 -14.33 -42.25 -17.38
CA PRO A 771 -15.27 -41.59 -16.51
C PRO A 771 -16.70 -41.73 -17.04
N SER A 772 -17.64 -42.05 -16.14
CA SER A 772 -19.06 -42.15 -16.48
C SER A 772 -19.74 -40.77 -16.57
N CYS A 773 -19.11 -39.73 -16.02
CA CYS A 773 -19.64 -38.38 -15.99
C CYS A 773 -18.50 -37.36 -16.11
N PHE A 774 -18.74 -36.27 -16.83
CA PHE A 774 -17.83 -35.15 -16.98
C PHE A 774 -18.53 -33.85 -16.63
N GLN A 775 -17.86 -32.99 -15.86
CA GLN A 775 -18.28 -31.61 -15.70
C GLN A 775 -17.56 -30.77 -16.76
N ALA A 776 -18.30 -30.25 -17.74
CA ALA A 776 -17.74 -29.53 -18.89
C ALA A 776 -18.44 -28.19 -19.14
N CYS A 777 -17.77 -27.30 -19.87
CA CYS A 777 -18.33 -26.04 -20.35
C CYS A 777 -18.09 -25.94 -21.86
N CYS A 778 -19.15 -25.88 -22.67
CA CYS A 778 -19.09 -25.79 -24.14
C CYS A 778 -19.87 -24.56 -24.62
N LEU A 779 -19.34 -23.82 -25.61
CA LEU A 779 -19.99 -22.64 -26.20
C LEU A 779 -21.34 -22.97 -26.83
N SER A 780 -21.47 -24.17 -27.40
CA SER A 780 -22.72 -24.62 -28.05
C SER A 780 -23.91 -24.80 -27.09
N PHE A 781 -23.66 -24.76 -25.77
CA PHE A 781 -24.68 -24.92 -24.73
C PHE A 781 -25.02 -23.60 -24.00
N ILE A 782 -24.38 -22.50 -24.39
CA ILE A 782 -24.52 -21.15 -23.82
C ILE A 782 -25.16 -20.27 -24.87
#